data_AF-A0A8H7KMF6-F1
#
_entry.id   AF-A0A8H7KMF6-F1
#
_cell.length_a   1.000
_cell.length_b   1.000
_cell.length_c   1.000
_cell.angle_alpha   90.00
_cell.angle_beta   90.00
_cell.angle_gamma   90.00
#
_symmetry.space_group_name_H-M   'P 1'
#
loop_
_entity.id
_entity.type
_entity.pdbx_description
1 polymer ?
#
loop_
_entity_poly.entity_id
_entity_poly.type
_entity_poly.pdbx_seq_one_letter_code
_entity_poly.pdbx_strand_id
1 'polypeptide(L)'
;MDTDKIKIFGARVKVDGTGKLAELERAEKEKMKAKVEAIASHGINCFVNRQLIYNYPESLLAEKGIMVIEHADFEGVERLSLVTGGEITSTFERPDLVKLGQCDLIEEIMIGEDKLIKFSGVAAGEACTVVLRGSTNQMVDEAERSLHDALSVLSQTVKETRVVLGGGCSEMLMSCAVDEEVRRVKGKKAIAAEAFGRALRQIPTILADNAGYDSSDLVSKLRAAHYEGDAQAGLDMNQGTIGSMKELGITESYKLKRQVVLSASEAAEMIIRVDDILRATPRKREAYLSHISLDIRTSYILFIISFVDPDTPSIVKQTFLEQHRDVFLSLFKSIAQDPYPLLRRVLEVCWTGIWYDPKIKRTLKIGLFGESTIAQGLNVAKLIKLYDRVSTESAETEHIPADLVHHFLLAICTRPGVGICFKDRGWYPRETDGEDRAAHVEEGQSGSKTGRIYNKILSNVLKTLKVNDDMRQQELALKIMSACPELVAGYWTAAALTLEPRLSSKWIANVSFFGSVISLPVPSASFFLPGSELLHPSPPPLANILENTFPSVNTKHNLSKGLQSSSSLVQHCTALALARCLSKYAKVISAFEHVQNALDEDEEDGQWRKRRREVEREVRRRVPEFQVIVGFSQQKIAEGVQAINPVKLALLAESAQRLLWLYHRCLPSMAAEARFDVGKLLQGSFKPSAPISEDSASDYDASIRLGLVRELHVLRLLKESDQFAWSTKASSSQYSYLNILLKMFSATEVLATRLTITSLLKVVLSESILFQEDPEEVDLWLESLPTTRRAVNAESPDGAALTDEADSVVNFLDDCMQRCLKTPYRYIEERDSMATSALADEQLFSDHTATPCSPLLLVVLEQLGAKIAAELLSPSDLLALSMFVRLLVFKLSSKQHDTRFFSIMTDKFDSLLRDDLFAEYPNVINAIR
;
A
#
# COMPACT_ATOMS: atom_id res chain seq x y z
N MET A 1 17.29 -34.34 3.93
CA MET A 1 18.54 -34.94 3.41
C MET A 1 18.97 -34.25 2.11
N ASP A 2 18.93 -32.92 2.09
CA ASP A 2 19.02 -32.15 0.84
C ASP A 2 20.47 -32.00 0.35
N THR A 3 21.43 -32.05 1.26
CA THR A 3 22.86 -31.83 1.02
C THR A 3 23.60 -33.01 0.38
N ASP A 4 22.98 -34.20 0.32
CA ASP A 4 23.63 -35.42 -0.16
C ASP A 4 23.31 -35.77 -1.60
N LYS A 5 22.29 -35.14 -2.16
CA LYS A 5 22.11 -35.13 -3.60
C LYS A 5 23.16 -34.19 -4.18
N ILE A 6 23.83 -34.56 -5.26
CA ILE A 6 24.65 -33.62 -6.02
C ILE A 6 23.67 -32.71 -6.80
N LYS A 7 22.94 -31.88 -6.07
CA LYS A 7 22.19 -30.76 -6.60
C LYS A 7 22.72 -29.47 -6.00
N ILE A 8 23.64 -28.88 -6.75
CA ILE A 8 23.58 -27.45 -7.12
C ILE A 8 23.68 -26.48 -5.91
N PHE A 9 24.81 -26.51 -5.21
CA PHE A 9 25.41 -25.30 -4.62
C PHE A 9 26.65 -24.90 -5.44
N GLY A 10 26.48 -24.69 -6.74
CA GLY A 10 27.52 -24.13 -7.61
C GLY A 10 28.76 -24.99 -7.89
N ALA A 11 28.86 -26.22 -7.34
CA ALA A 11 29.94 -27.14 -7.68
C ALA A 11 29.69 -27.78 -9.06
N ARG A 12 30.51 -27.40 -10.05
CA ARG A 12 30.55 -28.04 -11.37
C ARG A 12 31.52 -29.22 -11.32
N VAL A 13 30.99 -30.44 -11.41
CA VAL A 13 31.81 -31.65 -11.60
C VAL A 13 31.97 -31.88 -13.10
N LYS A 14 33.20 -31.77 -13.61
CA LYS A 14 33.54 -32.18 -14.99
C LYS A 14 34.01 -33.62 -14.95
N VAL A 15 33.42 -34.48 -15.78
CA VAL A 15 33.80 -35.88 -15.94
C VAL A 15 34.26 -36.12 -17.38
N ASP A 16 35.31 -36.94 -17.55
CA ASP A 16 35.95 -37.20 -18.85
C ASP A 16 35.19 -38.23 -19.72
N GLY A 17 34.06 -38.77 -19.24
CA GLY A 17 33.26 -39.77 -19.97
C GLY A 17 32.01 -40.23 -19.20
N THR A 18 31.11 -40.91 -19.89
CA THR A 18 29.79 -41.37 -19.37
C THR A 18 29.91 -42.45 -18.29
N GLY A 19 30.96 -43.29 -18.32
CA GLY A 19 31.20 -44.30 -17.27
C GLY A 19 31.47 -43.70 -15.89
N LYS A 20 32.25 -42.61 -15.81
CA LYS A 20 32.53 -41.89 -14.56
C LYS A 20 31.29 -41.19 -14.01
N LEU A 21 30.34 -40.80 -14.88
CA LEU A 21 29.06 -40.22 -14.45
C LEU A 21 28.20 -41.26 -13.71
N ALA A 22 28.14 -42.50 -14.24
CA ALA A 22 27.43 -43.60 -13.60
C ALA A 22 28.05 -44.00 -12.25
N GLU A 23 29.39 -43.96 -12.13
CA GLU A 23 30.08 -44.19 -10.86
C GLU A 23 29.73 -43.10 -9.81
N LEU A 24 29.62 -41.84 -10.24
CA LEU A 24 29.25 -40.73 -9.37
C LEU A 24 27.80 -40.87 -8.86
N GLU A 25 26.86 -41.21 -9.74
CA GLU A 25 25.47 -41.47 -9.35
C GLU A 25 25.35 -42.65 -8.38
N ARG A 26 26.16 -43.70 -8.57
CA ARG A 26 26.21 -44.84 -7.65
C ARG A 26 26.76 -44.44 -6.28
N ALA A 27 27.85 -43.68 -6.24
CA ALA A 27 28.45 -43.18 -5.00
C ALA A 27 27.48 -42.26 -4.22
N GLU A 28 26.69 -41.45 -4.92
CA GLU A 28 25.67 -40.60 -4.32
C GLU A 28 24.56 -41.42 -3.63
N LYS A 29 24.04 -42.44 -4.33
CA LYS A 29 23.05 -43.37 -3.75
C LYS A 29 23.60 -44.15 -2.55
N GLU A 30 24.85 -44.59 -2.64
CA GLU A 30 25.52 -45.33 -1.55
C GLU A 30 25.70 -44.45 -0.32
N LYS A 31 26.06 -43.17 -0.49
CA LYS A 31 26.15 -42.19 0.61
C LYS A 31 24.79 -41.94 1.26
N MET A 32 23.72 -41.81 0.49
CA MET A 32 22.36 -41.67 1.03
C MET A 32 21.95 -42.91 1.82
N LYS A 33 22.23 -44.10 1.28
CA LYS A 33 21.94 -45.37 1.94
C LYS A 33 22.69 -45.51 3.28
N ALA A 34 23.99 -45.18 3.32
CA ALA A 34 24.79 -45.21 4.54
C ALA A 34 24.21 -44.30 5.65
N LYS A 35 23.68 -43.12 5.29
CA LYS A 35 23.01 -42.23 6.25
C LYS A 35 21.69 -42.80 6.77
N VAL A 36 20.88 -43.40 5.91
CA VAL A 36 19.65 -44.09 6.33
C VAL A 36 19.98 -45.28 7.25
N GLU A 37 21.08 -45.98 7.00
CA GLU A 37 21.58 -47.03 7.90
C GLU A 37 22.02 -46.49 9.25
N ALA A 38 22.73 -45.36 9.29
CA ALA A 38 23.10 -44.70 10.53
C ALA A 38 21.85 -44.25 11.32
N ILE A 39 20.83 -43.70 10.67
CA ILE A 39 19.56 -43.31 11.33
C ILE A 39 18.85 -44.54 11.89
N ALA A 40 18.76 -45.61 11.10
CA ALA A 40 18.11 -46.85 11.52
C ALA A 40 18.84 -47.55 12.67
N SER A 41 20.17 -47.39 12.80
CA SER A 41 20.93 -47.98 13.92
C SER A 41 20.55 -47.43 15.30
N HIS A 42 19.90 -46.26 15.37
CA HIS A 42 19.37 -45.69 16.62
C HIS A 42 18.07 -46.36 17.10
N GLY A 43 17.46 -47.24 16.30
CA GLY A 43 16.25 -47.97 16.70
C GLY A 43 14.98 -47.12 16.82
N ILE A 44 14.91 -46.03 16.04
CA ILE A 44 13.74 -45.12 16.03
C ILE A 44 12.57 -45.69 15.23
N ASN A 45 11.34 -45.35 15.63
CA ASN A 45 10.10 -45.70 14.93
C ASN A 45 9.53 -44.53 14.10
N CYS A 46 9.83 -43.29 14.51
CA CYS A 46 9.41 -42.06 13.83
C CYS A 46 10.62 -41.14 13.68
N PHE A 47 10.80 -40.59 12.47
CA PHE A 47 11.85 -39.66 12.13
C PHE A 47 11.24 -38.33 11.68
N VAL A 48 11.41 -37.29 12.49
CA VAL A 48 10.94 -35.93 12.20
C VAL A 48 12.11 -35.11 11.66
N ASN A 49 11.95 -34.60 10.45
CA ASN A 49 12.96 -33.79 9.78
C ASN A 49 12.37 -32.45 9.34
N ARG A 50 13.10 -31.36 9.64
CA ARG A 50 12.73 -30.00 9.22
C ARG A 50 12.78 -29.81 7.71
N GLN A 51 13.71 -30.50 7.04
CA GLN A 51 13.88 -30.41 5.60
C GLN A 51 13.08 -31.48 4.86
N LEU A 52 12.93 -31.30 3.55
CA LEU A 52 12.40 -32.33 2.68
C LEU A 52 13.31 -33.58 2.65
N ILE A 53 12.69 -34.75 2.54
CA ILE A 53 13.35 -36.04 2.34
C ILE A 53 13.06 -36.50 0.91
N TYR A 54 14.09 -36.99 0.22
CA TYR A 54 13.92 -37.50 -1.14
C TYR A 54 13.30 -38.90 -1.13
N ASN A 55 12.59 -39.25 -2.21
CA ASN A 55 11.89 -40.52 -2.36
C ASN A 55 12.77 -41.77 -2.14
N TYR A 56 14.07 -41.71 -2.49
CA TYR A 56 14.98 -42.86 -2.33
C TYR A 56 15.36 -43.13 -0.86
N PRO A 57 15.85 -42.15 -0.08
CA PRO A 57 15.97 -42.30 1.37
C PRO A 57 14.64 -42.62 2.08
N GLU A 58 13.54 -42.01 1.65
CA GLU A 58 12.21 -42.23 2.21
C GLU A 58 11.77 -43.68 2.01
N SER A 59 11.93 -44.25 0.81
CA SER A 59 11.60 -45.66 0.55
C SER A 59 12.46 -46.60 1.39
N LEU A 60 13.74 -46.29 1.60
CA LEU A 60 14.63 -47.09 2.46
C LEU A 60 14.25 -47.01 3.95
N LEU A 61 13.75 -45.87 4.42
CA LEU A 61 13.23 -45.71 5.79
C LEU A 61 11.91 -46.47 5.96
N ALA A 62 11.03 -46.42 4.95
CA ALA A 62 9.77 -47.15 4.93
C ALA A 62 9.97 -48.67 4.89
N GLU A 63 10.92 -49.17 4.09
CA GLU A 63 11.31 -50.60 4.07
C GLU A 63 11.80 -51.10 5.45
N LYS A 64 12.35 -50.20 6.27
CA LYS A 64 12.78 -50.48 7.64
C LYS A 64 11.69 -50.24 8.69
N GLY A 65 10.48 -49.88 8.28
CA GLY A 65 9.35 -49.63 9.18
C GLY A 65 9.43 -48.31 9.97
N ILE A 66 10.21 -47.33 9.50
CA ILE A 66 10.36 -46.03 10.16
C ILE A 66 9.41 -45.02 9.48
N MET A 67 8.50 -44.43 10.26
CA MET A 67 7.62 -43.36 9.79
C MET A 67 8.42 -42.06 9.63
N VAL A 68 8.19 -41.33 8.54
CA VAL A 68 8.89 -40.07 8.25
C VAL A 68 7.92 -38.91 8.29
N ILE A 69 8.26 -37.88 9.05
CA ILE A 69 7.58 -36.57 9.04
C ILE A 69 8.58 -35.56 8.50
N GLU A 70 8.31 -35.03 7.31
CA GLU A 70 9.16 -34.04 6.65
C GLU A 70 8.57 -32.63 6.71
N HIS A 71 9.40 -31.63 6.39
CA HIS A 71 8.99 -30.23 6.32
C HIS A 71 8.37 -29.69 7.63
N ALA A 72 8.80 -30.22 8.78
CA ALA A 72 8.36 -29.75 10.09
C ALA A 72 8.87 -28.32 10.36
N ASP A 73 8.02 -27.48 10.95
CA ASP A 73 8.35 -26.12 11.33
C ASP A 73 9.29 -26.09 12.55
N PHE A 74 10.07 -25.01 12.69
CA PHE A 74 11.09 -24.93 13.74
C PHE A 74 10.46 -24.91 15.15
N GLU A 75 9.41 -24.13 15.33
CA GLU A 75 8.71 -23.98 16.60
C GLU A 75 8.01 -25.29 17.00
N GLY A 76 7.37 -25.99 16.06
CA GLY A 76 6.79 -27.30 16.25
C GLY A 76 7.81 -28.35 16.69
N VAL A 77 9.00 -28.38 16.07
CA VAL A 77 10.08 -29.31 16.46
C VAL A 77 10.63 -29.00 17.86
N GLU A 78 10.78 -27.72 18.21
CA GLU A 78 11.22 -27.30 19.55
C GLU A 78 10.20 -27.68 20.63
N ARG A 79 8.92 -27.41 20.38
CA ARG A 79 7.83 -27.83 21.29
C ARG A 79 7.79 -29.35 21.44
N LEU A 80 7.88 -30.10 20.33
CA LEU A 80 7.92 -31.57 20.36
C LEU A 80 9.12 -32.13 21.12
N SER A 81 10.30 -31.53 20.96
CA SER A 81 11.51 -31.88 21.70
C SER A 81 11.31 -31.70 23.21
N LEU A 82 10.74 -30.57 23.63
CA LEU A 82 10.44 -30.30 25.04
C LEU A 82 9.44 -31.30 25.62
N VAL A 83 8.37 -31.64 24.88
CA VAL A 83 7.28 -32.46 25.42
C VAL A 83 7.58 -33.96 25.41
N THR A 84 8.31 -34.43 24.40
CA THR A 84 8.73 -35.84 24.29
C THR A 84 10.01 -36.14 25.06
N GLY A 85 10.74 -35.09 25.47
CA GLY A 85 12.02 -35.18 26.19
C GLY A 85 13.22 -35.56 25.32
N GLY A 86 13.04 -35.58 23.99
CA GLY A 86 14.10 -35.84 23.00
C GLY A 86 14.90 -34.59 22.67
N GLU A 87 16.11 -34.75 22.14
CA GLU A 87 17.01 -33.65 21.79
C GLU A 87 17.12 -33.47 20.26
N ILE A 88 17.05 -32.21 19.80
CA ILE A 88 17.17 -31.87 18.38
C ILE A 88 18.62 -32.08 17.95
N THR A 89 18.84 -33.03 17.05
CA THR A 89 20.19 -33.43 16.61
C THR A 89 20.47 -33.00 15.17
N SER A 90 21.66 -32.43 14.92
CA SER A 90 22.11 -32.05 13.57
C SER A 90 22.91 -33.13 12.82
N THR A 91 23.49 -34.10 13.54
CA THR A 91 24.36 -35.15 12.99
C THR A 91 24.08 -36.51 13.61
N PHE A 92 23.96 -37.56 12.79
CA PHE A 92 23.54 -38.91 13.21
C PHE A 92 24.70 -39.90 13.46
N GLU A 93 25.95 -39.45 13.32
CA GLU A 93 27.15 -40.31 13.36
C GLU A 93 27.58 -40.70 14.78
N ARG A 94 27.09 -39.99 15.82
CA ARG A 94 27.45 -40.23 17.22
C ARG A 94 26.20 -40.60 18.03
N PRO A 95 25.96 -41.89 18.31
CA PRO A 95 24.80 -42.33 19.09
C PRO A 95 24.79 -41.84 20.53
N ASP A 96 25.97 -41.60 21.11
CA ASP A 96 26.11 -41.21 22.52
C ASP A 96 25.54 -39.82 22.85
N LEU A 97 25.30 -38.99 21.83
CA LEU A 97 24.81 -37.60 21.95
C LEU A 97 23.33 -37.45 21.61
N VAL A 98 22.63 -38.55 21.30
CA VAL A 98 21.23 -38.48 20.83
C VAL A 98 20.29 -38.99 21.91
N LYS A 99 19.55 -38.07 22.51
CA LYS A 99 18.44 -38.42 23.41
C LYS A 99 17.16 -38.57 22.60
N LEU A 100 16.59 -39.77 22.56
CA LEU A 100 15.33 -40.05 21.86
C LEU A 100 14.13 -39.62 22.72
N GLY A 101 13.15 -38.99 22.07
CA GLY A 101 11.87 -38.65 22.69
C GLY A 101 10.94 -39.86 22.76
N GLN A 102 10.00 -39.85 23.72
CA GLN A 102 9.00 -40.90 23.90
C GLN A 102 7.58 -40.34 23.88
N CYS A 103 6.67 -41.10 23.27
CA CYS A 103 5.24 -40.79 23.11
C CYS A 103 4.46 -42.11 23.01
N ASP A 104 3.29 -42.20 23.64
CA ASP A 104 2.48 -43.43 23.66
C ASP A 104 1.82 -43.72 22.32
N LEU A 105 1.29 -42.69 21.64
CA LEU A 105 0.57 -42.84 20.37
C LEU A 105 0.86 -41.68 19.40
N ILE A 106 1.19 -42.03 18.15
CA ILE A 106 1.28 -41.11 17.01
C ILE A 106 0.21 -41.53 16.01
N GLU A 107 -0.74 -40.64 15.72
CA GLU A 107 -1.84 -40.89 14.79
C GLU A 107 -2.04 -39.69 13.84
N GLU A 108 -2.41 -39.97 12.59
CA GLU A 108 -2.86 -38.94 11.64
C GLU A 108 -4.38 -38.81 11.77
N ILE A 109 -4.85 -37.63 12.19
CA ILE A 109 -6.27 -37.31 12.36
C ILE A 109 -6.71 -36.31 11.31
N MET A 110 -7.90 -36.50 10.77
CA MET A 110 -8.57 -35.54 9.91
C MET A 110 -9.38 -34.57 10.78
N ILE A 111 -9.05 -33.28 10.75
CA ILE A 111 -9.87 -32.24 11.39
C ILE A 111 -10.34 -31.27 10.30
N GLY A 112 -11.62 -31.35 9.94
CA GLY A 112 -12.15 -30.58 8.80
C GLY A 112 -11.65 -31.19 7.49
N GLU A 113 -10.99 -30.37 6.67
CA GLU A 113 -10.38 -30.81 5.40
C GLU A 113 -8.87 -31.12 5.54
N ASP A 114 -8.26 -30.76 6.68
CA ASP A 114 -6.83 -30.86 6.91
C ASP A 114 -6.44 -32.15 7.65
N LYS A 115 -5.25 -32.65 7.30
CA LYS A 115 -4.55 -33.79 7.93
C LYS A 115 -3.58 -33.28 8.98
N LEU A 116 -3.78 -33.68 10.23
CA LEU A 116 -2.91 -33.29 11.35
C LEU A 116 -2.31 -34.54 12.00
N ILE A 117 -1.06 -34.44 12.45
CA ILE A 117 -0.38 -35.52 13.18
C ILE A 117 -0.47 -35.21 14.67
N LYS A 118 -1.12 -36.10 15.42
CA LYS A 118 -1.33 -35.98 16.86
C LYS A 118 -0.39 -36.91 17.62
N PHE A 119 0.35 -36.33 18.55
CA PHE A 119 1.20 -37.02 19.52
C PHE A 119 0.47 -37.07 20.87
N SER A 120 0.16 -38.26 21.38
CA SER A 120 -0.57 -38.47 22.64
C SER A 120 0.26 -39.28 23.63
N GLY A 121 0.13 -38.99 24.92
CA GLY A 121 0.88 -39.68 25.97
C GLY A 121 2.37 -39.33 25.95
N VAL A 122 2.66 -38.03 25.98
CA VAL A 122 4.03 -37.50 25.99
C VAL A 122 4.58 -37.48 27.42
N ALA A 123 5.86 -37.80 27.58
CA ALA A 123 6.51 -37.98 28.87
C ALA A 123 6.40 -36.74 29.80
N ALA A 124 6.40 -35.54 29.23
CA ALA A 124 6.37 -34.31 30.03
C ALA A 124 4.98 -33.89 30.51
N GLY A 125 3.86 -34.42 30.00
CA GLY A 125 2.48 -34.16 30.47
C GLY A 125 1.97 -32.70 30.57
N GLU A 126 2.83 -31.70 30.39
CA GLU A 126 2.63 -30.28 30.72
C GLU A 126 2.21 -29.43 29.53
N ALA A 127 2.20 -30.00 28.32
CA ALA A 127 1.80 -29.29 27.11
C ALA A 127 0.50 -29.86 26.53
N CYS A 128 -0.43 -28.95 26.24
CA CYS A 128 -1.66 -29.25 25.53
C CYS A 128 -1.78 -28.37 24.29
N THR A 129 -2.29 -28.94 23.20
CA THR A 129 -2.66 -28.18 21.99
C THR A 129 -4.18 -28.07 21.95
N VAL A 130 -4.70 -26.85 21.88
CA VAL A 130 -6.13 -26.58 21.71
C VAL A 130 -6.39 -26.30 20.23
N VAL A 131 -7.26 -27.10 19.60
CA VAL A 131 -7.65 -26.91 18.19
C VAL A 131 -8.91 -26.06 18.15
N LEU A 132 -8.79 -24.84 17.62
CA LEU A 132 -9.92 -23.94 17.40
C LEU A 132 -10.52 -24.17 16.02
N ARG A 133 -11.86 -24.14 15.94
CA ARG A 133 -12.61 -24.25 14.68
C ARG A 133 -13.65 -23.14 14.62
N GLY A 134 -13.77 -22.52 13.46
CA GLY A 134 -14.74 -21.46 13.21
C GLY A 134 -15.18 -21.47 11.75
N SER A 135 -16.33 -20.85 11.47
CA SER A 135 -16.84 -20.69 10.10
C SER A 135 -16.06 -19.65 9.28
N THR A 136 -15.34 -18.74 9.95
CA THR A 136 -14.50 -17.71 9.33
C THR A 136 -13.19 -17.57 10.10
N ASN A 137 -12.12 -17.12 9.42
CA ASN A 137 -10.83 -16.90 10.06
C ASN A 137 -10.90 -15.81 11.14
N GLN A 138 -11.72 -14.78 10.95
CA GLN A 138 -11.91 -13.72 11.95
C GLN A 138 -12.47 -14.27 13.27
N MET A 139 -13.41 -15.23 13.21
CA MET A 139 -13.92 -15.88 14.42
C MET A 139 -12.87 -16.75 15.10
N VAL A 140 -12.01 -17.42 14.31
CA VAL A 140 -10.91 -18.22 14.85
C VAL A 140 -9.87 -17.32 15.52
N ASP A 141 -9.48 -16.22 14.88
CA ASP A 141 -8.55 -15.23 15.41
C ASP A 141 -9.09 -14.61 16.70
N GLU A 142 -10.39 -14.29 16.76
CA GLU A 142 -11.02 -13.74 17.96
C GLU A 142 -11.13 -14.79 19.08
N ALA A 143 -11.46 -16.04 18.74
CA ALA A 143 -11.46 -17.14 19.70
C ALA A 143 -10.05 -17.42 20.25
N GLU A 144 -9.01 -17.32 19.42
CA GLU A 144 -7.61 -17.45 19.83
C GLU A 144 -7.23 -16.35 20.82
N ARG A 145 -7.53 -15.09 20.49
CA ARG A 145 -7.29 -13.95 21.39
C ARG A 145 -8.03 -14.10 22.71
N SER A 146 -9.33 -14.39 22.65
CA SER A 146 -10.17 -14.60 23.83
C SER A 146 -9.64 -15.72 24.72
N LEU A 147 -9.22 -16.86 24.13
CA LEU A 147 -8.66 -17.97 24.87
C LEU A 147 -7.29 -17.62 25.48
N HIS A 148 -6.45 -16.91 24.72
CA HIS A 148 -5.15 -16.45 25.20
C HIS A 148 -5.29 -15.51 26.42
N ASP A 149 -6.22 -14.57 26.37
CA ASP A 149 -6.50 -13.65 27.46
C ASP A 149 -7.04 -14.39 28.69
N ALA A 150 -7.98 -15.32 28.49
CA ALA A 150 -8.52 -16.15 29.56
C ALA A 150 -7.42 -17.00 30.24
N LEU A 151 -6.57 -17.66 29.46
CA LEU A 151 -5.45 -18.47 29.98
C LEU A 151 -4.42 -17.60 30.71
N SER A 152 -4.16 -16.39 30.21
CA SER A 152 -3.25 -15.43 30.83
C SER A 152 -3.76 -14.97 32.20
N VAL A 153 -5.06 -14.66 32.31
CA VAL A 153 -5.71 -14.30 33.59
C VAL A 153 -5.68 -15.49 34.56
N LEU A 154 -6.01 -16.69 34.09
CA LEU A 154 -5.99 -17.90 34.91
C LEU A 154 -4.58 -18.21 35.43
N SER A 155 -3.56 -18.12 34.57
CA SER A 155 -2.15 -18.35 34.96
C SER A 155 -1.68 -17.41 36.07
N GLN A 156 -2.11 -16.15 36.05
CA GLN A 156 -1.79 -15.20 37.14
C GLN A 156 -2.64 -15.46 38.39
N THR A 157 -3.91 -15.83 38.24
CA THR A 157 -4.83 -16.11 39.35
C THR A 157 -4.48 -17.40 40.10
N VAL A 158 -3.91 -18.40 39.41
CA VAL A 158 -3.36 -19.61 40.04
C VAL A 158 -2.17 -19.25 40.95
N LYS A 159 -1.38 -18.23 40.58
CA LYS A 159 -0.23 -17.77 41.40
C LYS A 159 -0.65 -16.87 42.56
N GLU A 160 -1.67 -16.03 42.37
CA GLU A 160 -2.25 -15.17 43.41
C GLU A 160 -3.78 -15.34 43.41
N THR A 161 -4.30 -15.98 44.47
CA THR A 161 -5.71 -16.41 44.55
C THR A 161 -6.67 -15.31 44.99
N ARG A 162 -6.17 -14.15 45.43
CA ARG A 162 -7.03 -13.01 45.79
C ARG A 162 -7.66 -12.39 44.55
N VAL A 163 -8.97 -12.19 44.63
CA VAL A 163 -9.78 -11.57 43.58
C VAL A 163 -10.48 -10.32 44.10
N VAL A 164 -10.83 -9.44 43.17
CA VAL A 164 -11.63 -8.23 43.39
C VAL A 164 -12.79 -8.19 42.39
N LEU A 165 -13.77 -7.34 42.64
CA LEU A 165 -14.94 -7.20 41.77
C LEU A 165 -14.62 -6.33 40.55
N GLY A 166 -14.99 -6.82 39.37
CA GLY A 166 -14.74 -6.12 38.11
C GLY A 166 -15.83 -5.16 37.69
N GLY A 167 -15.96 -4.91 36.38
CA GLY A 167 -17.05 -4.09 35.83
C GLY A 167 -17.04 -2.62 36.32
N GLY A 168 -15.86 -2.06 36.61
CA GLY A 168 -15.73 -0.70 37.13
C GLY A 168 -16.05 -0.53 38.62
N CYS A 169 -16.41 -1.61 39.33
CA CYS A 169 -16.72 -1.59 40.76
C CYS A 169 -15.49 -1.18 41.60
N SER A 170 -14.36 -1.85 41.37
CA SER A 170 -13.11 -1.58 42.10
C SER A 170 -12.63 -0.14 41.89
N GLU A 171 -12.73 0.37 40.66
CA GLU A 171 -12.33 1.73 40.29
C GLU A 171 -13.23 2.79 40.92
N MET A 172 -14.53 2.55 40.96
CA MET A 172 -15.47 3.45 41.64
C MET A 172 -15.22 3.48 43.16
N LEU A 173 -14.98 2.31 43.77
CA LEU A 173 -14.70 2.21 45.19
C LEU A 173 -13.39 2.93 45.55
N MET A 174 -12.35 2.76 44.74
CA MET A 174 -11.10 3.52 44.89
C MET A 174 -11.33 5.04 44.74
N SER A 175 -12.17 5.45 43.78
CA SER A 175 -12.52 6.87 43.59
C SER A 175 -13.23 7.46 44.81
N CYS A 176 -14.19 6.73 45.40
CA CYS A 176 -14.91 7.17 46.60
C CYS A 176 -13.95 7.31 47.80
N ALA A 177 -13.04 6.36 47.99
CA ALA A 177 -12.02 6.43 49.04
C ALA A 177 -11.08 7.64 48.85
N VAL A 178 -10.72 7.96 47.61
CA VAL A 178 -9.93 9.17 47.28
C VAL A 178 -10.73 10.43 47.59
N ASP A 179 -12.01 10.51 47.20
CA ASP A 179 -12.89 11.65 47.46
C ASP A 179 -13.08 11.92 48.97
N GLU A 180 -13.11 10.87 49.80
CA GLU A 180 -13.15 11.00 51.26
C GLU A 180 -11.84 11.58 51.83
N GLU A 181 -10.70 11.11 51.33
CA GLU A 181 -9.40 11.58 51.79
C GLU A 181 -9.11 13.02 51.32
N VAL A 182 -9.60 13.41 50.13
CA VAL A 182 -9.52 14.80 49.62
C VAL A 182 -10.09 15.80 50.63
N ARG A 183 -11.15 15.46 51.37
CA ARG A 183 -11.75 16.34 52.40
C ARG A 183 -10.81 16.63 53.57
N ARG A 184 -9.84 15.74 53.83
CA ARG A 184 -8.85 15.88 54.91
C ARG A 184 -7.58 16.59 54.45
N VAL A 185 -7.27 16.53 53.16
CA VAL A 185 -6.08 17.14 52.56
C VAL A 185 -6.24 18.65 52.43
N LYS A 186 -5.28 19.42 52.96
CA LYS A 186 -5.29 20.89 52.89
C LYS A 186 -4.49 21.42 51.70
N GLY A 187 -4.99 22.49 51.09
CA GLY A 187 -4.27 23.25 50.05
C GLY A 187 -4.29 22.59 48.66
N LYS A 188 -3.30 22.92 47.82
CA LYS A 188 -3.25 22.52 46.40
C LYS A 188 -3.24 21.00 46.16
N LYS A 189 -2.79 20.21 47.14
CA LYS A 189 -2.78 18.74 47.07
C LYS A 189 -4.20 18.15 46.96
N ALA A 190 -5.21 18.82 47.51
CA ALA A 190 -6.60 18.38 47.41
C ALA A 190 -7.10 18.34 45.96
N ILE A 191 -6.74 19.34 45.15
CA ILE A 191 -7.12 19.45 43.73
C ILE A 191 -6.49 18.30 42.91
N ALA A 192 -5.24 17.96 43.20
CA ALA A 192 -4.55 16.86 42.53
C ALA A 192 -5.15 15.49 42.90
N ALA A 193 -5.48 15.28 44.18
CA ALA A 193 -6.15 14.07 44.64
C ALA A 193 -7.58 13.95 44.05
N GLU A 194 -8.33 15.05 43.95
CA GLU A 194 -9.63 15.08 43.28
C GLU A 194 -9.53 14.73 41.78
N ALA A 195 -8.49 15.24 41.09
CA ALA A 195 -8.22 14.88 39.71
C ALA A 195 -7.89 13.38 39.56
N PHE A 196 -7.15 12.79 40.50
CA PHE A 196 -6.88 11.34 40.53
C PHE A 196 -8.16 10.52 40.73
N GLY A 197 -9.04 10.95 41.64
CA GLY A 197 -10.37 10.34 41.83
C GLY A 197 -11.23 10.40 40.57
N ARG A 198 -11.18 11.51 39.81
CA ARG A 198 -11.84 11.62 38.49
C ARG A 198 -11.21 10.71 37.43
N ALA A 199 -9.89 10.55 37.45
CA ALA A 199 -9.19 9.66 36.51
C ALA A 199 -9.59 8.18 36.72
N LEU A 200 -9.74 7.73 37.97
CA LEU A 200 -10.23 6.38 38.26
C LEU A 200 -11.64 6.13 37.70
N ARG A 201 -12.52 7.16 37.73
CA ARG A 201 -13.87 7.09 37.16
C ARG A 201 -13.90 7.01 35.62
N GLN A 202 -12.80 7.33 34.94
CA GLN A 202 -12.76 7.20 33.48
C GLN A 202 -12.86 5.74 33.03
N ILE A 203 -12.38 4.78 33.82
CA ILE A 203 -12.44 3.36 33.46
C ILE A 203 -13.90 2.88 33.29
N PRO A 204 -14.83 3.08 34.26
CA PRO A 204 -16.24 2.76 34.05
C PRO A 204 -16.92 3.62 32.97
N THR A 205 -16.51 4.89 32.79
CA THR A 205 -17.03 5.74 31.69
C THR A 205 -16.69 5.13 30.32
N ILE A 206 -15.41 4.79 30.10
CA ILE A 206 -14.93 4.17 28.86
C ILE A 206 -15.59 2.80 28.64
N LEU A 207 -15.82 2.02 29.71
CA LEU A 207 -16.51 0.74 29.60
C LEU A 207 -17.95 0.91 29.07
N ALA A 208 -18.69 1.90 29.59
CA ALA A 208 -20.04 2.19 29.13
C ALA A 208 -20.06 2.80 27.70
N ASP A 209 -19.12 3.70 27.39
CA ASP A 209 -19.00 4.30 26.05
C ASP A 209 -18.68 3.24 24.99
N ASN A 210 -17.75 2.33 25.28
CA ASN A 210 -17.39 1.24 24.36
C ASN A 210 -18.54 0.24 24.15
N ALA A 211 -19.45 0.13 25.11
CA ALA A 211 -20.66 -0.68 25.02
C ALA A 211 -21.84 0.07 24.36
N GLY A 212 -21.67 1.37 24.02
CA GLY A 212 -22.70 2.19 23.37
C GLY A 212 -23.81 2.71 24.31
N TYR A 213 -23.61 2.64 25.63
CA TYR A 213 -24.58 3.12 26.62
C TYR A 213 -24.32 4.57 27.05
N ASP A 214 -25.31 5.21 27.69
CA ASP A 214 -25.12 6.54 28.31
C ASP A 214 -24.23 6.43 29.56
N SER A 215 -22.94 6.64 29.35
CA SER A 215 -21.93 6.61 30.41
C SER A 215 -22.14 7.67 31.48
N SER A 216 -22.76 8.80 31.15
CA SER A 216 -23.00 9.89 32.10
C SER A 216 -24.02 9.50 33.15
N ASP A 217 -25.12 8.86 32.73
CA ASP A 217 -26.18 8.36 33.61
C ASP A 217 -25.71 7.15 34.42
N LEU A 218 -25.09 6.16 33.77
CA LEU A 218 -24.65 4.92 34.44
C LEU A 218 -23.56 5.17 35.47
N VAL A 219 -22.55 5.98 35.16
CA VAL A 219 -21.48 6.27 36.13
C VAL A 219 -22.00 7.15 37.28
N SER A 220 -22.97 8.03 37.02
CA SER A 220 -23.61 8.83 38.07
C SER A 220 -24.41 7.97 39.03
N LYS A 221 -25.23 7.05 38.51
CA LYS A 221 -25.98 6.07 39.33
C LYS A 221 -25.04 5.13 40.08
N LEU A 222 -23.95 4.70 39.44
CA LEU A 222 -22.95 3.81 40.07
C LEU A 222 -22.28 4.52 41.25
N ARG A 223 -21.94 5.80 41.07
CA ARG A 223 -21.38 6.62 42.14
C ARG A 223 -22.35 6.80 43.30
N ALA A 224 -23.64 7.01 43.02
CA ALA A 224 -24.67 7.13 44.06
C ALA A 224 -24.77 5.84 44.89
N ALA A 225 -24.80 4.67 44.24
CA ALA A 225 -24.86 3.38 44.91
C ALA A 225 -23.65 3.13 45.84
N HIS A 226 -22.44 3.47 45.39
CA HIS A 226 -21.23 3.35 46.22
C HIS A 226 -21.24 4.31 47.41
N TYR A 227 -21.78 5.53 47.27
CA TYR A 227 -21.95 6.46 48.40
C TYR A 227 -23.00 6.00 49.41
N GLU A 228 -24.02 5.26 48.95
CA GLU A 228 -25.03 4.63 49.82
C GLU A 228 -24.49 3.39 50.55
N GLY A 229 -23.25 2.97 50.24
CA GLY A 229 -22.54 1.88 50.91
C GLY A 229 -22.55 0.55 50.16
N ASP A 230 -23.04 0.51 48.92
CA ASP A 230 -23.00 -0.70 48.09
C ASP A 230 -21.63 -0.87 47.42
N ALA A 231 -20.72 -1.56 48.13
CA ALA A 231 -19.40 -1.90 47.63
C ALA A 231 -19.38 -3.00 46.55
N GLN A 232 -20.53 -3.57 46.18
CA GLN A 232 -20.63 -4.64 45.18
C GLN A 232 -21.22 -4.16 43.85
N ALA A 233 -21.76 -2.93 43.82
CA ALA A 233 -22.30 -2.31 42.62
C ALA A 233 -21.22 -2.15 41.54
N GLY A 234 -21.52 -2.58 40.31
CA GLY A 234 -20.71 -2.34 39.12
C GLY A 234 -21.59 -2.20 37.89
N LEU A 235 -20.97 -2.08 36.72
CA LEU A 235 -21.67 -1.97 35.45
C LEU A 235 -21.97 -3.35 34.85
N ASP A 236 -23.25 -3.70 34.71
CA ASP A 236 -23.69 -4.84 33.91
C ASP A 236 -23.92 -4.40 32.46
N MET A 237 -22.97 -4.76 31.59
CA MET A 237 -22.99 -4.39 30.18
C MET A 237 -23.94 -5.24 29.34
N ASN A 238 -24.46 -6.36 29.84
CA ASN A 238 -25.46 -7.14 29.11
C ASN A 238 -26.85 -6.49 29.19
N GLN A 239 -27.16 -5.86 30.33
CA GLN A 239 -28.45 -5.21 30.58
C GLN A 239 -28.38 -3.69 30.49
N GLY A 240 -27.18 -3.10 30.42
CA GLY A 240 -26.99 -1.65 30.45
C GLY A 240 -27.45 -1.01 31.77
N THR A 241 -27.28 -1.71 32.89
CA THR A 241 -27.71 -1.25 34.23
C THR A 241 -26.62 -1.47 35.28
N ILE A 242 -26.86 -1.05 36.52
CA ILE A 242 -25.96 -1.33 37.65
C ILE A 242 -26.46 -2.58 38.36
N GLY A 243 -25.54 -3.52 38.61
CA GLY A 243 -25.83 -4.77 39.28
C GLY A 243 -24.73 -5.16 40.26
N SER A 244 -25.01 -6.17 41.09
CA SER A 244 -24.01 -6.75 42.00
C SER A 244 -23.02 -7.61 41.21
N MET A 245 -21.78 -7.16 41.09
CA MET A 245 -20.71 -7.89 40.40
C MET A 245 -20.41 -9.25 41.04
N LYS A 246 -20.70 -9.37 42.35
CA LYS A 246 -20.52 -10.62 43.10
C LYS A 246 -21.57 -11.66 42.69
N GLU A 247 -22.82 -11.25 42.52
CA GLU A 247 -23.91 -12.14 42.08
C GLU A 247 -23.76 -12.53 40.61
N LEU A 248 -23.28 -11.61 39.78
CA LEU A 248 -22.96 -11.85 38.37
C LEU A 248 -21.67 -12.66 38.16
N GLY A 249 -20.88 -12.90 39.22
CA GLY A 249 -19.64 -13.66 39.17
C GLY A 249 -18.47 -12.94 38.45
N ILE A 250 -18.59 -11.62 38.24
CA ILE A 250 -17.57 -10.82 37.55
C ILE A 250 -16.44 -10.49 38.52
N THR A 251 -15.33 -11.21 38.40
CA THR A 251 -14.16 -11.07 39.26
C THR A 251 -12.88 -10.92 38.46
N GLU A 252 -11.93 -10.18 39.02
CA GLU A 252 -10.61 -9.93 38.43
C GLU A 252 -9.51 -10.21 39.46
N SER A 253 -8.30 -10.51 38.99
CA SER A 253 -7.16 -10.76 39.89
C SER A 253 -6.77 -9.49 40.65
N TYR A 254 -6.61 -9.59 41.98
CA TYR A 254 -6.13 -8.49 42.81
C TYR A 254 -4.73 -8.02 42.37
N LYS A 255 -3.85 -8.96 42.02
CA LYS A 255 -2.49 -8.66 41.54
C LYS A 255 -2.52 -7.79 40.29
N LEU A 256 -3.41 -8.10 39.35
CA LEU A 256 -3.59 -7.35 38.12
C LEU A 256 -4.00 -5.91 38.43
N LYS A 257 -5.09 -5.71 39.17
CA LYS A 257 -5.59 -4.36 39.50
C LYS A 257 -4.58 -3.52 40.26
N ARG A 258 -3.89 -4.12 41.24
CA ARG A 258 -2.81 -3.44 41.97
C ARG A 258 -1.70 -2.99 41.01
N GLN A 259 -1.27 -3.86 40.09
CA GLN A 259 -0.21 -3.53 39.14
C GLN A 259 -0.65 -2.43 38.16
N VAL A 260 -1.90 -2.48 37.69
CA VAL A 260 -2.48 -1.46 36.79
C VAL A 260 -2.41 -0.06 37.43
N VAL A 261 -2.90 0.07 38.66
CA VAL A 261 -2.91 1.38 39.35
C VAL A 261 -1.48 1.86 39.65
N LEU A 262 -0.59 0.97 40.09
CA LEU A 262 0.81 1.32 40.36
C LEU A 262 1.53 1.77 39.09
N SER A 263 1.52 0.96 38.04
CA SER A 263 2.24 1.27 36.80
C SER A 263 1.66 2.50 36.09
N ALA A 264 0.34 2.69 36.11
CA ALA A 264 -0.28 3.91 35.56
C ALA A 264 0.14 5.16 36.35
N SER A 265 0.19 5.07 37.68
CA SER A 265 0.61 6.18 38.55
C SER A 265 2.10 6.50 38.37
N GLU A 266 2.96 5.48 38.32
CA GLU A 266 4.40 5.63 38.07
C GLU A 266 4.67 6.24 36.69
N ALA A 267 3.95 5.81 35.65
CA ALA A 267 4.07 6.37 34.32
C ALA A 267 3.64 7.84 34.26
N ALA A 268 2.50 8.17 34.85
CA ALA A 268 2.03 9.55 34.93
C ALA A 268 3.01 10.43 35.72
N GLU A 269 3.51 9.94 36.85
CA GLU A 269 4.52 10.62 37.65
C GLU A 269 5.82 10.84 36.87
N MET A 270 6.31 9.83 36.15
CA MET A 270 7.49 9.95 35.30
C MET A 270 7.33 11.06 34.27
N ILE A 271 6.19 11.14 33.59
CA ILE A 271 5.92 12.16 32.57
C ILE A 271 5.80 13.55 33.22
N ILE A 272 5.07 13.67 34.33
CA ILE A 272 4.86 14.96 35.02
C ILE A 272 6.16 15.49 35.61
N ARG A 273 7.09 14.62 36.03
CA ARG A 273 8.42 14.98 36.51
C ARG A 273 9.38 15.44 35.41
N VAL A 274 9.01 15.33 34.13
CA VAL A 274 9.84 15.82 33.03
C VAL A 274 9.45 17.25 32.72
N ASP A 275 10.22 18.18 33.28
CA ASP A 275 10.08 19.63 33.07
C ASP A 275 10.56 20.07 31.68
N ASP A 276 11.55 19.39 31.11
CA ASP A 276 12.06 19.64 29.76
C ASP A 276 12.47 18.34 29.06
N ILE A 277 12.06 18.19 27.78
CA ILE A 277 12.51 17.09 26.93
C ILE A 277 13.70 17.58 26.10
N LEU A 278 14.90 17.42 26.65
CA LEU A 278 16.14 17.65 25.92
C LEU A 278 16.35 16.52 24.91
N ARG A 279 16.01 16.78 23.65
CA ARG A 279 16.37 15.92 22.52
C ARG A 279 17.86 16.07 22.21
N ALA A 280 18.69 15.43 23.00
CA ALA A 280 20.11 15.31 22.71
C ALA A 280 20.28 14.49 21.41
N THR A 281 21.05 15.01 20.45
CA THR A 281 21.65 14.15 19.43
C THR A 281 22.40 13.03 20.16
N PRO A 282 22.29 11.77 19.72
CA PRO A 282 22.80 10.63 20.46
C PRO A 282 24.25 10.87 20.86
N ARG A 283 24.51 10.78 22.17
CA ARG A 283 25.83 10.92 22.78
C ARG A 283 26.81 10.02 22.02
N LYS A 284 27.93 10.58 21.54
CA LYS A 284 29.06 9.74 21.09
C LYS A 284 29.44 8.86 22.27
N ARG A 285 29.19 7.55 22.18
CA ARG A 285 29.44 6.62 23.28
C ARG A 285 30.95 6.33 23.32
N GLU A 286 31.63 6.89 24.30
CA GLU A 286 32.94 6.40 24.73
C GLU A 286 32.76 5.02 25.39
N ALA A 287 33.39 4.02 24.76
CA ALA A 287 33.75 2.66 25.14
C ALA A 287 33.02 1.93 26.30
N TYR A 288 32.05 1.08 25.92
CA TYR A 288 31.65 -0.15 26.64
C TYR A 288 32.71 -1.27 26.45
N LEU A 289 33.88 -1.17 27.09
CA LEU A 289 34.95 -2.19 26.92
C LEU A 289 35.30 -2.97 28.21
N SER A 290 34.56 -2.81 29.30
CA SER A 290 34.92 -3.45 30.59
C SER A 290 34.55 -4.94 30.73
N HIS A 291 33.87 -5.57 29.76
CA HIS A 291 33.34 -6.94 29.92
C HIS A 291 33.60 -7.93 28.77
N ILE A 292 34.43 -7.60 27.78
CA ILE A 292 34.80 -8.56 26.73
C ILE A 292 35.96 -9.42 27.24
N SER A 293 35.80 -10.74 27.34
CA SER A 293 36.93 -11.66 27.50
C SER A 293 37.83 -11.52 26.26
N LEU A 294 39.01 -10.96 26.46
CA LEU A 294 39.94 -10.64 25.38
C LEU A 294 40.58 -11.91 24.82
N ASP A 295 39.90 -12.56 23.87
CA ASP A 295 40.53 -13.58 23.05
C ASP A 295 41.59 -12.94 22.11
N ILE A 296 42.47 -13.77 21.57
CA ILE A 296 43.59 -13.32 20.73
C ILE A 296 43.07 -12.57 19.49
N ARG A 297 41.94 -13.02 18.93
CA ARG A 297 41.32 -12.43 17.75
C ARG A 297 40.74 -11.05 18.05
N THR A 298 40.00 -10.87 19.14
CA THR A 298 39.48 -9.57 19.58
C THR A 298 40.63 -8.62 19.86
N SER A 299 41.66 -9.06 20.56
CA SER A 299 42.84 -8.23 20.88
C SER A 299 43.57 -7.77 19.61
N TYR A 300 43.75 -8.67 18.64
CA TYR A 300 44.35 -8.34 17.34
C TYR A 300 43.48 -7.33 16.56
N ILE A 301 42.17 -7.53 16.52
CA ILE A 301 41.24 -6.60 15.85
C ILE A 301 41.27 -5.22 16.51
N LEU A 302 41.21 -5.16 17.85
CA LEU A 302 41.30 -3.92 18.62
C LEU A 302 42.64 -3.19 18.38
N PHE A 303 43.74 -3.93 18.32
CA PHE A 303 45.06 -3.37 17.97
C PHE A 303 45.05 -2.75 16.57
N ILE A 304 44.57 -3.47 15.55
CA ILE A 304 44.56 -2.96 14.17
C ILE A 304 43.61 -1.76 14.02
N ILE A 305 42.44 -1.75 14.64
CA ILE A 305 41.52 -0.61 14.54
C ILE A 305 42.02 0.63 15.31
N SER A 306 42.93 0.49 16.28
CA SER A 306 43.53 1.64 16.98
C SER A 306 44.28 2.60 16.05
N PHE A 307 44.89 2.07 14.97
CA PHE A 307 45.56 2.88 13.95
C PHE A 307 44.60 3.71 13.09
N VAL A 308 43.31 3.37 13.09
CA VAL A 308 42.26 4.07 12.34
C VAL A 308 41.19 4.69 13.24
N ASP A 309 41.42 4.68 14.56
CA ASP A 309 40.51 5.27 15.55
C ASP A 309 40.31 6.78 15.30
N PRO A 310 39.11 7.35 15.51
CA PRO A 310 38.84 8.79 15.36
C PRO A 310 39.92 9.71 15.92
N ASP A 311 40.50 9.37 17.07
CA ASP A 311 41.49 10.20 17.77
C ASP A 311 42.90 10.15 17.14
N THR A 312 43.16 9.16 16.29
CA THR A 312 44.45 9.01 15.60
C THR A 312 44.62 10.08 14.51
N PRO A 313 45.79 10.77 14.42
CA PRO A 313 46.02 11.80 13.40
C PRO A 313 45.83 11.28 11.97
N SER A 314 45.18 12.06 11.10
CA SER A 314 44.84 11.63 9.73
C SER A 314 46.05 11.28 8.85
N ILE A 315 47.25 11.78 9.16
CA ILE A 315 48.49 11.39 8.47
C ILE A 315 48.85 9.94 8.81
N VAL A 316 48.80 9.55 10.08
CA VAL A 316 49.07 8.19 10.54
C VAL A 316 48.06 7.22 9.93
N LYS A 317 46.78 7.59 9.90
CA LYS A 317 45.72 6.82 9.23
C LYS A 317 46.02 6.60 7.75
N GLN A 318 46.41 7.65 7.03
CA GLN A 318 46.73 7.57 5.61
C GLN A 318 47.95 6.69 5.35
N THR A 319 49.05 6.89 6.09
CA THR A 319 50.26 6.07 5.96
C THR A 319 49.99 4.61 6.26
N PHE A 320 49.22 4.31 7.32
CA PHE A 320 48.83 2.94 7.66
C PHE A 320 47.99 2.29 6.56
N LEU A 321 46.97 2.98 6.03
CA LEU A 321 46.14 2.45 4.95
C LEU A 321 46.88 2.33 3.60
N GLU A 322 47.92 3.15 3.37
CA GLU A 322 48.78 3.08 2.18
C GLU A 322 49.78 1.91 2.26
N GLN A 323 50.46 1.74 3.41
CA GLN A 323 51.56 0.79 3.58
C GLN A 323 51.12 -0.60 4.08
N HIS A 324 50.03 -0.66 4.86
CA HIS A 324 49.57 -1.89 5.54
C HIS A 324 48.12 -2.23 5.21
N ARG A 325 47.68 -1.91 3.99
CA ARG A 325 46.31 -2.18 3.51
C ARG A 325 45.88 -3.62 3.75
N ASP A 326 46.70 -4.61 3.39
CA ASP A 326 46.33 -6.03 3.50
C ASP A 326 46.09 -6.46 4.95
N VAL A 327 46.86 -5.90 5.89
CA VAL A 327 46.68 -6.12 7.33
C VAL A 327 45.32 -5.58 7.77
N PHE A 328 44.94 -4.38 7.32
CA PHE A 328 43.62 -3.82 7.59
C PHE A 328 42.49 -4.65 6.96
N LEU A 329 42.64 -5.12 5.71
CA LEU A 329 41.62 -5.94 5.04
C LEU A 329 41.44 -7.32 5.71
N SER A 330 42.45 -7.81 6.44
CA SER A 330 42.38 -9.07 7.19
C SER A 330 41.30 -9.06 8.28
N LEU A 331 40.94 -7.89 8.81
CA LEU A 331 39.84 -7.70 9.77
C LEU A 331 38.53 -8.33 9.29
N PHE A 332 38.22 -8.15 8.00
CA PHE A 332 36.95 -8.56 7.41
C PHE A 332 36.90 -10.04 7.00
N LYS A 333 38.01 -10.79 7.07
CA LYS A 333 38.10 -12.16 6.53
C LYS A 333 37.16 -13.16 7.22
N SER A 334 37.07 -13.10 8.56
CA SER A 334 36.21 -13.96 9.38
C SER A 334 35.19 -13.17 10.20
N ILE A 335 34.87 -11.95 9.75
CA ILE A 335 33.97 -11.04 10.48
C ILE A 335 32.58 -11.66 10.72
N ALA A 336 32.13 -12.54 9.82
CA ALA A 336 30.88 -13.27 9.99
C ALA A 336 30.80 -14.13 11.27
N GLN A 337 31.93 -14.47 11.89
CA GLN A 337 32.01 -15.30 13.11
C GLN A 337 32.26 -14.47 14.38
N ASP A 338 32.52 -13.17 14.26
CA ASP A 338 32.90 -12.31 15.39
C ASP A 338 31.68 -11.92 16.25
N PRO A 339 31.83 -11.73 17.57
CA PRO A 339 30.70 -11.40 18.44
C PRO A 339 30.14 -9.99 18.16
N TYR A 340 28.84 -9.79 18.35
CA TYR A 340 28.15 -8.51 18.07
C TYR A 340 28.87 -7.25 18.61
N PRO A 341 29.38 -7.19 19.86
CA PRO A 341 30.07 -5.99 20.37
C PRO A 341 31.33 -5.63 19.58
N LEU A 342 32.08 -6.64 19.12
CA LEU A 342 33.27 -6.44 18.30
C LEU A 342 32.91 -5.97 16.90
N LEU A 343 31.86 -6.56 16.30
CA LEU A 343 31.32 -6.12 15.02
C LEU A 343 30.93 -4.65 15.03
N ARG A 344 30.19 -4.25 16.07
CA ARG A 344 29.77 -2.86 16.27
C ARG A 344 30.97 -1.93 16.35
N ARG A 345 31.97 -2.25 17.18
CA ARG A 345 33.17 -1.41 17.33
C ARG A 345 33.95 -1.30 16.03
N VAL A 346 34.15 -2.40 15.31
CA VAL A 346 34.88 -2.39 14.03
C VAL A 346 34.17 -1.49 13.02
N LEU A 347 32.86 -1.66 12.82
CA LEU A 347 32.10 -0.88 11.84
C LEU A 347 31.97 0.60 12.23
N GLU A 348 31.84 0.91 13.51
CA GLU A 348 31.76 2.29 14.02
C GLU A 348 33.09 3.03 13.87
N VAL A 349 34.21 2.41 14.28
CA VAL A 349 35.55 2.99 14.11
C VAL A 349 35.89 3.15 12.64
N CYS A 350 35.56 2.14 11.82
CA CYS A 350 35.66 2.22 10.37
C CYS A 350 34.91 3.43 9.82
N TRP A 351 33.63 3.57 10.15
CA TRP A 351 32.80 4.67 9.66
C TRP A 351 33.35 6.03 10.07
N THR A 352 33.60 6.25 11.36
CA THR A 352 33.99 7.54 11.91
C THR A 352 35.44 7.91 11.60
N GLY A 353 36.35 6.94 11.69
CA GLY A 353 37.79 7.14 11.50
C GLY A 353 38.25 7.11 10.04
N ILE A 354 37.53 6.44 9.14
CA ILE A 354 37.91 6.31 7.72
C ILE A 354 36.93 6.99 6.78
N TRP A 355 35.66 6.55 6.76
CA TRP A 355 34.73 6.96 5.71
C TRP A 355 34.17 8.37 5.91
N TYR A 356 33.88 8.75 7.15
CA TYR A 356 33.39 10.06 7.53
C TYR A 356 34.50 11.11 7.65
N ASP A 357 35.77 10.73 7.89
CA ASP A 357 36.89 11.68 8.00
C ASP A 357 37.17 12.36 6.64
N PRO A 358 36.94 13.68 6.49
CA PRO A 358 37.15 14.37 5.21
C PRO A 358 38.63 14.49 4.83
N LYS A 359 39.56 14.30 5.77
CA LYS A 359 41.01 14.46 5.55
C LYS A 359 41.64 13.26 4.84
N ILE A 360 40.98 12.09 4.83
CA ILE A 360 41.46 10.90 4.15
C ILE A 360 41.12 10.96 2.66
N LYS A 361 42.13 10.76 1.80
CA LYS A 361 41.97 10.77 0.34
C LYS A 361 40.91 9.78 -0.12
N ARG A 362 40.03 10.22 -1.03
CA ARG A 362 38.95 9.38 -1.60
C ARG A 362 39.48 8.10 -2.25
N THR A 363 40.63 8.17 -2.93
CA THR A 363 41.29 7.02 -3.58
C THR A 363 41.60 5.90 -2.59
N LEU A 364 42.07 6.24 -1.39
CA LEU A 364 42.34 5.27 -0.32
C LEU A 364 41.04 4.64 0.18
N LYS A 365 39.99 5.44 0.43
CA LYS A 365 38.67 4.95 0.86
C LYS A 365 38.07 3.95 -0.13
N ILE A 366 38.18 4.23 -1.43
CA ILE A 366 37.70 3.34 -2.50
C ILE A 366 38.59 2.09 -2.60
N GLY A 367 39.91 2.25 -2.42
CA GLY A 367 40.86 1.15 -2.40
C GLY A 367 40.46 0.04 -1.42
N LEU A 368 39.89 0.37 -0.26
CA LEU A 368 39.42 -0.62 0.72
C LEU A 368 38.29 -1.54 0.20
N PHE A 369 37.71 -1.24 -0.96
CA PHE A 369 36.65 -2.03 -1.60
C PHE A 369 36.99 -2.52 -3.04
N GLY A 370 38.19 -2.21 -3.56
CA GLY A 370 38.55 -2.39 -4.96
C GLY A 370 38.83 -3.82 -5.46
N GLU A 371 38.76 -4.00 -6.78
CA GLU A 371 38.77 -5.27 -7.55
C GLU A 371 40.12 -6.00 -7.68
N SER A 372 41.26 -5.43 -7.27
CA SER A 372 42.60 -5.94 -7.63
C SER A 372 43.03 -7.27 -6.97
N THR A 373 42.12 -7.99 -6.32
CA THR A 373 42.42 -9.29 -5.70
C THR A 373 41.34 -10.29 -6.08
N ILE A 374 41.47 -10.84 -7.29
CA ILE A 374 40.61 -11.92 -7.83
C ILE A 374 40.64 -13.17 -6.91
N ALA A 375 41.58 -13.27 -5.95
CA ALA A 375 41.65 -14.31 -4.93
C ALA A 375 41.10 -13.93 -3.54
N GLN A 376 40.72 -12.68 -3.29
CA GLN A 376 40.23 -12.21 -1.98
C GLN A 376 38.98 -11.33 -2.14
N GLY A 377 37.84 -11.99 -2.38
CA GLY A 377 36.56 -11.35 -2.70
C GLY A 377 36.16 -10.22 -1.74
N LEU A 378 35.81 -9.09 -2.36
CA LEU A 378 35.15 -7.87 -1.87
C LEU A 378 34.75 -7.88 -0.38
N ASN A 379 35.31 -6.96 0.41
CA ASN A 379 34.90 -6.76 1.81
C ASN A 379 33.39 -6.54 1.96
N VAL A 380 32.75 -5.89 0.98
CA VAL A 380 31.29 -5.74 0.96
C VAL A 380 30.59 -7.09 0.88
N ALA A 381 31.06 -8.03 0.06
CA ALA A 381 30.48 -9.38 -0.02
C ALA A 381 30.68 -10.17 1.28
N LYS A 382 31.81 -9.96 1.98
CA LYS A 382 32.03 -10.55 3.32
C LYS A 382 31.11 -9.94 4.37
N LEU A 383 30.86 -8.63 4.30
CA LEU A 383 29.88 -7.95 5.14
C LEU A 383 28.44 -8.39 4.81
N ILE A 384 28.12 -8.66 3.54
CA ILE A 384 26.80 -9.17 3.15
C ILE A 384 26.50 -10.53 3.82
N LYS A 385 27.52 -11.35 4.11
CA LYS A 385 27.32 -12.59 4.89
C LYS A 385 26.80 -12.34 6.31
N LEU A 386 26.95 -11.14 6.88
CA LEU A 386 26.39 -10.80 8.18
C LEU A 386 24.86 -10.67 8.15
N TYR A 387 24.23 -10.53 6.97
CA TYR A 387 22.77 -10.60 6.86
C TYR A 387 22.22 -11.96 7.28
N ASP A 388 23.01 -13.02 7.20
CA ASP A 388 22.59 -14.36 7.64
C ASP A 388 22.42 -14.45 9.18
N ARG A 389 22.89 -13.45 9.96
CA ARG A 389 22.77 -13.39 11.44
C ARG A 389 21.60 -12.49 11.87
N VAL A 390 20.40 -13.07 11.90
CA VAL A 390 19.13 -12.38 12.18
C VAL A 390 18.72 -12.43 13.67
N SER A 391 19.33 -13.30 14.47
CA SER A 391 19.02 -13.48 15.90
C SER A 391 19.74 -12.47 16.80
N THR A 392 19.17 -12.18 17.97
CA THR A 392 19.81 -11.36 19.01
C THR A 392 20.89 -12.17 19.73
N GLU A 393 22.06 -11.58 19.92
CA GLU A 393 23.22 -12.24 20.56
C GLU A 393 23.41 -11.83 22.03
N SER A 394 22.48 -11.06 22.57
CA SER A 394 22.45 -10.59 23.96
C SER A 394 21.03 -10.66 24.51
N ALA A 395 20.91 -10.63 25.84
CA ALA A 395 19.62 -10.54 26.54
C ALA A 395 18.85 -9.23 26.24
N GLU A 396 19.53 -8.22 25.68
CA GLU A 396 18.92 -7.01 25.14
C GLU A 396 18.37 -7.25 23.72
N THR A 397 17.09 -6.93 23.51
CA THR A 397 16.29 -7.17 22.29
C THR A 397 16.73 -6.38 21.04
N GLU A 398 17.79 -5.57 21.12
CA GLU A 398 18.19 -4.62 20.06
C GLU A 398 19.53 -4.97 19.36
N HIS A 399 20.14 -6.12 19.64
CA HIS A 399 21.49 -6.45 19.13
C HIS A 399 21.48 -7.50 18.02
N ILE A 400 20.96 -7.11 16.87
CA ILE A 400 20.91 -7.94 15.66
C ILE A 400 22.07 -7.55 14.71
N PRO A 401 23.03 -8.45 14.43
CA PRO A 401 24.14 -8.16 13.51
C PRO A 401 23.69 -7.78 12.09
N ALA A 402 22.62 -8.40 11.59
CA ALA A 402 22.04 -8.07 10.28
C ALA A 402 21.55 -6.61 10.18
N ASP A 403 20.95 -6.06 11.24
CA ASP A 403 20.55 -4.65 11.26
C ASP A 403 21.76 -3.72 11.29
N LEU A 404 22.77 -4.05 12.10
CA LEU A 404 24.00 -3.27 12.20
C LEU A 404 24.72 -3.16 10.84
N VAL A 405 24.89 -4.29 10.14
CA VAL A 405 25.53 -4.28 8.81
C VAL A 405 24.65 -3.58 7.77
N HIS A 406 23.33 -3.72 7.87
CA HIS A 406 22.40 -3.04 6.97
C HIS A 406 22.55 -1.52 7.02
N HIS A 407 22.54 -0.94 8.22
CA HIS A 407 22.73 0.50 8.42
C HIS A 407 24.10 0.97 7.90
N PHE A 408 25.15 0.20 8.15
CA PHE A 408 26.50 0.51 7.66
C PHE A 408 26.57 0.51 6.13
N LEU A 409 25.97 -0.50 5.48
CA LEU A 409 25.93 -0.60 4.03
C LEU A 409 25.06 0.49 3.39
N LEU A 410 23.93 0.86 4.00
CA LEU A 410 23.15 2.02 3.56
C LEU A 410 24.01 3.28 3.55
N ALA A 411 24.77 3.54 4.62
CA ALA A 411 25.60 4.73 4.75
C ALA A 411 26.71 4.83 3.67
N ILE A 412 27.30 3.69 3.28
CA ILE A 412 28.42 3.63 2.33
C ILE A 412 27.97 3.53 0.87
N CYS A 413 26.82 2.90 0.62
CA CYS A 413 26.37 2.57 -0.74
C CYS A 413 25.34 3.55 -1.32
N THR A 414 24.68 4.39 -0.51
CA THR A 414 23.50 5.17 -0.97
C THR A 414 23.69 6.69 -1.01
N ARG A 415 24.80 7.22 -0.47
CA ARG A 415 25.05 8.66 -0.37
C ARG A 415 26.06 9.11 -1.43
N PRO A 416 25.64 9.82 -2.51
CA PRO A 416 26.57 10.26 -3.55
C PRO A 416 27.72 11.08 -2.98
N GLY A 417 28.95 10.70 -3.32
CA GLY A 417 30.15 11.37 -2.82
C GLY A 417 30.64 10.87 -1.46
N VAL A 418 29.95 9.93 -0.81
CA VAL A 418 30.40 9.27 0.43
C VAL A 418 30.57 7.76 0.18
N GLY A 419 31.54 7.14 0.84
CA GLY A 419 31.75 5.68 0.72
C GLY A 419 32.16 5.28 -0.69
N ILE A 420 31.40 4.35 -1.28
CA ILE A 420 31.61 3.81 -2.64
C ILE A 420 30.60 4.33 -3.67
N CYS A 421 29.66 5.17 -3.24
CA CYS A 421 28.68 5.80 -4.13
C CYS A 421 29.30 7.02 -4.81
N PHE A 422 29.46 6.94 -6.12
CA PHE A 422 29.86 8.05 -6.98
C PHE A 422 28.62 8.77 -7.49
N LYS A 423 28.73 10.10 -7.59
CA LYS A 423 27.72 10.91 -8.25
C LYS A 423 27.67 10.51 -9.73
N ASP A 424 26.55 9.95 -10.16
CA ASP A 424 26.32 9.57 -11.55
C ASP A 424 25.70 10.74 -12.35
N ARG A 425 25.43 10.49 -13.63
CA ARG A 425 24.65 11.39 -14.49
C ARG A 425 23.26 10.83 -14.77
N GLY A 426 22.63 10.19 -13.78
CA GLY A 426 21.30 9.59 -13.92
C GLY A 426 21.25 8.52 -15.02
N TRP A 427 20.58 8.84 -16.14
CA TRP A 427 20.44 7.89 -17.26
C TRP A 427 21.52 8.00 -18.34
N TYR A 428 22.44 8.96 -18.22
CA TYR A 428 23.54 9.14 -19.19
C TYR A 428 24.75 8.28 -18.85
N PRO A 429 25.41 7.67 -19.87
CA PRO A 429 26.64 6.92 -19.68
C PRO A 429 27.83 7.83 -19.35
N ARG A 430 28.95 7.25 -18.93
CA ARG A 430 30.20 7.98 -18.73
C ARG A 430 30.85 8.38 -20.05
N GLU A 431 31.16 9.66 -20.21
CA GLU A 431 31.94 10.19 -21.33
C GLU A 431 33.41 9.73 -21.24
N THR A 432 34.01 9.38 -22.37
CA THR A 432 35.44 9.10 -22.47
C THR A 432 36.22 10.42 -22.54
N ASP A 433 37.20 10.60 -21.67
CA ASP A 433 38.24 11.62 -21.86
C ASP A 433 38.92 11.37 -23.22
N GLY A 434 39.16 12.44 -23.99
CA GLY A 434 39.38 12.43 -25.43
C GLY A 434 40.66 11.79 -26.00
N GLU A 435 41.26 10.78 -25.36
CA GLU A 435 42.51 10.15 -25.83
C GLU A 435 42.32 8.80 -26.56
N ASP A 436 41.16 8.13 -26.45
CA ASP A 436 40.93 6.80 -27.05
C ASP A 436 40.08 6.80 -28.34
N ARG A 437 39.98 7.94 -29.07
CA ARG A 437 39.21 8.01 -30.33
C ARG A 437 39.95 7.45 -31.56
N ALA A 438 41.19 6.96 -31.44
CA ALA A 438 42.03 6.60 -32.57
C ALA A 438 42.20 5.10 -32.86
N ALA A 439 41.53 4.18 -32.15
CA ALA A 439 41.64 2.75 -32.42
C ALA A 439 40.27 2.06 -32.50
N HIS A 440 40.01 1.46 -33.66
CA HIS A 440 38.87 0.59 -34.01
C HIS A 440 37.59 1.28 -34.50
N VAL A 441 37.68 1.85 -35.72
CA VAL A 441 36.59 1.74 -36.69
C VAL A 441 36.80 0.44 -37.47
N GLU A 442 36.15 -0.63 -37.03
CA GLU A 442 35.76 -1.73 -37.92
C GLU A 442 34.27 -1.97 -37.74
N GLU A 443 33.55 -1.75 -38.84
CA GLU A 443 32.12 -1.95 -38.98
C GLU A 443 31.78 -3.45 -38.96
N GLY A 444 30.70 -3.80 -38.26
CA GLY A 444 30.05 -5.10 -38.39
C GLY A 444 30.11 -5.97 -37.13
N GLN A 445 29.22 -5.71 -36.17
CA GLN A 445 28.47 -6.72 -35.41
C GLN A 445 27.51 -6.04 -34.43
N SER A 446 26.22 -6.31 -34.61
CA SER A 446 25.09 -5.80 -33.83
C SER A 446 25.03 -6.44 -32.42
N GLY A 447 26.01 -6.12 -31.58
CA GLY A 447 25.96 -6.33 -30.13
C GLY A 447 25.84 -4.99 -29.42
N SER A 448 24.76 -4.79 -28.68
CA SER A 448 24.49 -3.60 -27.87
C SER A 448 25.66 -3.31 -26.89
N LYS A 449 26.63 -2.48 -27.31
CA LYS A 449 27.71 -1.98 -26.45
C LYS A 449 27.08 -1.03 -25.42
N THR A 450 26.83 -1.53 -24.21
CA THR A 450 26.47 -0.70 -23.06
C THR A 450 27.66 0.22 -22.73
N GLY A 451 27.40 1.53 -22.61
CA GLY A 451 28.44 2.50 -22.24
C GLY A 451 29.06 2.20 -20.87
N ARG A 452 30.27 2.73 -20.61
CA ARG A 452 30.92 2.61 -19.29
C ARG A 452 30.02 3.20 -18.19
N ILE A 453 29.77 2.43 -17.14
CA ILE A 453 29.03 2.86 -15.93
C ILE A 453 29.95 3.57 -14.94
N TYR A 454 29.46 4.57 -14.21
CA TYR A 454 30.26 5.24 -13.17
C TYR A 454 30.46 4.32 -11.96
N ASN A 455 29.41 3.66 -11.50
CA ASN A 455 29.35 2.91 -10.26
C ASN A 455 29.56 1.39 -10.43
N LYS A 456 30.70 0.97 -11.00
CA LYS A 456 31.01 -0.46 -11.24
C LYS A 456 31.01 -1.32 -9.96
N ILE A 457 31.55 -0.78 -8.86
CA ILE A 457 31.61 -1.50 -7.57
C ILE A 457 30.18 -1.77 -7.07
N LEU A 458 29.30 -0.77 -7.09
CA LEU A 458 27.89 -0.93 -6.68
C LEU A 458 27.13 -1.87 -7.62
N SER A 459 27.41 -1.86 -8.92
CA SER A 459 26.85 -2.86 -9.84
C SER A 459 27.19 -4.29 -9.42
N ASN A 460 28.42 -4.56 -8.99
CA ASN A 460 28.81 -5.88 -8.48
C ASN A 460 28.16 -6.19 -7.12
N VAL A 461 28.01 -5.20 -6.24
CA VAL A 461 27.29 -5.36 -4.96
C VAL A 461 25.84 -5.76 -5.21
N LEU A 462 25.13 -5.07 -6.11
CA LEU A 462 23.74 -5.39 -6.46
C LEU A 462 23.56 -6.84 -6.92
N LYS A 463 24.54 -7.40 -7.67
CA LYS A 463 24.51 -8.80 -8.13
C LYS A 463 24.63 -9.81 -6.99
N THR A 464 25.18 -9.41 -5.85
CA THR A 464 25.38 -10.30 -4.69
C THR A 464 24.22 -10.28 -3.70
N LEU A 465 23.29 -9.32 -3.81
CA LEU A 465 22.16 -9.18 -2.88
C LEU A 465 21.05 -10.18 -3.21
N LYS A 466 20.53 -10.84 -2.17
CA LYS A 466 19.38 -11.75 -2.24
C LYS A 466 18.08 -10.99 -2.00
N VAL A 467 17.70 -10.13 -2.94
CA VAL A 467 16.52 -9.25 -2.83
C VAL A 467 15.18 -9.98 -2.67
N ASN A 468 15.14 -11.28 -2.95
CA ASN A 468 13.93 -12.11 -2.85
C ASN A 468 13.80 -12.81 -1.49
N ASP A 469 14.90 -12.92 -0.74
CA ASP A 469 14.98 -13.71 0.49
C ASP A 469 14.98 -12.81 1.74
N ASP A 470 15.47 -11.56 1.63
CA ASP A 470 15.64 -10.63 2.77
C ASP A 470 15.16 -9.21 2.41
N MET A 471 14.20 -8.68 3.17
CA MET A 471 13.63 -7.34 3.00
C MET A 471 14.67 -6.22 3.19
N ARG A 472 15.65 -6.40 4.08
CA ARG A 472 16.73 -5.42 4.28
C ARG A 472 17.63 -5.33 3.05
N GLN A 473 17.93 -6.48 2.43
CA GLN A 473 18.71 -6.50 1.19
C GLN A 473 17.91 -5.92 0.01
N GLN A 474 16.59 -6.17 -0.02
CA GLN A 474 15.68 -5.54 -0.97
C GLN A 474 15.68 -4.00 -0.83
N GLU A 475 15.59 -3.48 0.40
CA GLU A 475 15.68 -2.04 0.67
C GLU A 475 17.02 -1.47 0.23
N LEU A 476 18.14 -2.11 0.60
CA LEU A 476 19.47 -1.67 0.20
C LEU A 476 19.60 -1.58 -1.33
N ALA A 477 19.10 -2.58 -2.06
CA ALA A 477 19.12 -2.57 -3.52
C ALA A 477 18.30 -1.40 -4.10
N LEU A 478 17.09 -1.15 -3.57
CA LEU A 478 16.25 -0.02 -3.99
C LEU A 478 16.90 1.33 -3.70
N LYS A 479 17.51 1.51 -2.52
CA LYS A 479 18.20 2.76 -2.15
C LYS A 479 19.44 3.00 -3.00
N ILE A 480 20.21 1.95 -3.33
CA ILE A 480 21.35 2.05 -4.26
C ILE A 480 20.87 2.49 -5.65
N MET A 481 19.84 1.84 -6.20
CA MET A 481 19.30 2.19 -7.52
C MET A 481 18.63 3.57 -7.53
N SER A 482 18.05 4.01 -6.42
CA SER A 482 17.52 5.37 -6.27
C SER A 482 18.63 6.43 -6.25
N ALA A 483 19.78 6.12 -5.64
CA ALA A 483 20.93 7.02 -5.57
C ALA A 483 21.74 7.03 -6.87
N CYS A 484 21.79 5.89 -7.57
CA CYS A 484 22.49 5.71 -8.83
C CYS A 484 21.56 5.09 -9.90
N PRO A 485 20.65 5.88 -10.53
CA PRO A 485 19.70 5.40 -11.53
C PRO A 485 20.33 4.71 -12.75
N GLU A 486 21.60 4.97 -13.06
CA GLU A 486 22.32 4.32 -14.15
C GLU A 486 22.37 2.77 -14.01
N LEU A 487 22.27 2.27 -12.77
CA LEU A 487 22.48 0.86 -12.45
C LEU A 487 21.27 -0.02 -12.77
N VAL A 488 20.07 0.57 -12.87
CA VAL A 488 18.82 -0.18 -13.10
C VAL A 488 18.88 -0.97 -14.41
N ALA A 489 19.34 -0.34 -15.49
CA ALA A 489 19.36 -0.97 -16.81
C ALA A 489 20.27 -2.21 -16.87
N GLY A 490 21.42 -2.16 -16.19
CA GLY A 490 22.35 -3.29 -16.11
C GLY A 490 21.96 -4.34 -15.07
N TYR A 491 21.06 -4.02 -14.14
CA TYR A 491 20.67 -4.93 -13.06
C TYR A 491 19.79 -6.08 -13.58
N TRP A 492 18.84 -5.80 -14.48
CA TRP A 492 17.87 -6.81 -14.93
C TRP A 492 18.50 -8.05 -15.54
N THR A 493 19.53 -7.87 -16.37
CA THR A 493 20.27 -8.97 -17.01
C THR A 493 21.09 -9.77 -16.01
N ALA A 494 21.54 -9.14 -14.92
CA ALA A 494 22.40 -9.75 -13.92
C ALA A 494 21.62 -10.42 -12.77
N ALA A 495 20.39 -9.96 -12.48
CA ALA A 495 19.60 -10.40 -11.34
C ALA A 495 18.88 -11.75 -11.54
N ALA A 496 18.87 -12.29 -12.77
CA ALA A 496 18.23 -13.57 -13.12
C ALA A 496 16.81 -13.76 -12.54
N LEU A 497 16.02 -12.67 -12.46
CA LEU A 497 14.68 -12.68 -11.89
C LEU A 497 13.70 -13.37 -12.86
N THR A 498 13.03 -14.42 -12.39
CA THR A 498 11.97 -15.09 -13.16
C THR A 498 10.64 -14.36 -12.94
N LEU A 499 10.14 -13.66 -13.97
CA LEU A 499 8.87 -12.93 -13.95
C LEU A 499 7.72 -13.67 -14.66
N GLU A 500 7.94 -14.92 -15.08
CA GLU A 500 6.88 -15.73 -15.67
C GLU A 500 5.71 -15.92 -14.67
N PRO A 501 4.46 -15.58 -15.04
CA PRO A 501 3.32 -15.58 -14.14
C PRO A 501 3.01 -16.99 -13.61
N ARG A 502 3.15 -17.16 -12.29
CA ARG A 502 2.79 -18.39 -11.56
C ARG A 502 2.51 -18.07 -10.09
N LEU A 503 1.52 -18.72 -9.50
CA LEU A 503 1.20 -18.55 -8.08
C LEU A 503 2.30 -19.22 -7.23
N SER A 504 3.25 -18.42 -6.74
CA SER A 504 4.31 -18.84 -5.81
C SER A 504 4.83 -17.63 -5.03
N SER A 505 5.26 -17.82 -3.79
CA SER A 505 5.83 -16.75 -2.94
C SER A 505 7.01 -16.05 -3.61
N LYS A 506 7.91 -16.83 -4.23
CA LYS A 506 9.07 -16.32 -4.98
C LYS A 506 8.65 -15.44 -6.17
N TRP A 507 7.61 -15.83 -6.91
CA TRP A 507 7.12 -15.00 -8.01
C TRP A 507 6.47 -13.71 -7.52
N ILE A 508 5.67 -13.76 -6.44
CA ILE A 508 5.05 -12.58 -5.82
C ILE A 508 6.13 -11.60 -5.34
N ALA A 509 7.17 -12.10 -4.67
CA ALA A 509 8.32 -11.30 -4.26
C ALA A 509 9.04 -10.66 -5.46
N ASN A 510 9.33 -11.44 -6.51
CA ASN A 510 9.99 -10.94 -7.72
C ASN A 510 9.16 -9.84 -8.43
N VAL A 511 7.86 -10.04 -8.62
CA VAL A 511 7.00 -9.09 -9.34
C VAL A 511 6.74 -7.83 -8.51
N SER A 512 6.63 -7.96 -7.18
CA SER A 512 6.55 -6.83 -6.26
C SER A 512 7.84 -6.00 -6.25
N PHE A 513 9.00 -6.67 -6.19
CA PHE A 513 10.30 -6.01 -6.31
C PHE A 513 10.47 -5.32 -7.65
N PHE A 514 10.13 -5.99 -8.76
CA PHE A 514 10.12 -5.41 -10.10
C PHE A 514 9.30 -4.12 -10.13
N GLY A 515 8.06 -4.16 -9.63
CA GLY A 515 7.21 -2.99 -9.56
C GLY A 515 7.83 -1.87 -8.72
N SER A 516 8.53 -2.20 -7.63
CA SER A 516 9.16 -1.23 -6.74
C SER A 516 10.36 -0.53 -7.39
N VAL A 517 11.18 -1.27 -8.15
CA VAL A 517 12.27 -0.70 -8.96
C VAL A 517 11.73 0.23 -10.05
N ILE A 518 10.67 -0.16 -10.76
CA ILE A 518 10.03 0.70 -11.78
C ILE A 518 9.40 1.97 -11.18
N SER A 519 8.98 1.91 -9.93
CA SER A 519 8.39 3.05 -9.22
C SER A 519 9.41 4.08 -8.75
N LEU A 520 10.72 3.82 -8.89
CA LEU A 520 11.77 4.80 -8.61
C LEU A 520 11.55 6.10 -9.41
N PRO A 521 11.96 7.27 -8.90
CA PRO A 521 11.73 8.56 -9.58
C PRO A 521 12.48 8.65 -10.91
N VAL A 522 11.96 9.46 -11.85
CA VAL A 522 12.70 9.82 -13.07
C VAL A 522 13.81 10.79 -12.65
N PRO A 523 15.08 10.58 -13.05
CA PRO A 523 16.18 11.47 -12.67
C PRO A 523 16.15 12.76 -13.49
N SER A 524 15.09 13.57 -13.37
CA SER A 524 14.91 14.80 -14.17
C SER A 524 16.03 15.81 -13.94
N ALA A 525 16.66 15.81 -12.76
CA ALA A 525 17.84 16.62 -12.48
C ALA A 525 19.05 16.27 -13.38
N SER A 526 19.12 15.05 -13.93
CA SER A 526 20.17 14.65 -14.87
C SER A 526 19.97 15.17 -16.29
N PHE A 527 18.80 15.77 -16.59
CA PHE A 527 18.54 16.38 -17.89
C PHE A 527 19.15 17.78 -18.00
N PHE A 528 19.69 18.32 -16.91
CA PHE A 528 20.46 19.55 -16.88
C PHE A 528 21.94 19.26 -17.04
N LEU A 529 22.67 20.19 -17.66
CA LEU A 529 24.12 20.12 -17.78
C LEU A 529 24.77 20.18 -16.38
N PRO A 530 25.84 19.40 -16.12
CA PRO A 530 26.46 19.38 -14.79
C PRO A 530 26.94 20.77 -14.35
N GLY A 531 26.36 21.30 -13.27
CA GLY A 531 26.74 22.59 -12.70
C GLY A 531 26.14 23.82 -13.40
N SER A 532 25.14 23.63 -14.27
CA SER A 532 24.42 24.68 -14.97
C SER A 532 22.90 24.47 -14.86
N GLU A 533 22.13 25.54 -15.02
CA GLU A 533 20.66 25.48 -15.18
C GLU A 533 20.25 25.21 -16.63
N LEU A 534 21.21 25.10 -17.55
CA LEU A 534 20.96 24.78 -18.96
C LEU A 534 20.63 23.31 -19.16
N LEU A 535 19.64 23.03 -20.00
CA LEU A 535 19.23 21.67 -20.36
C LEU A 535 20.23 21.00 -21.32
N HIS A 536 20.32 19.68 -21.23
CA HIS A 536 21.18 18.87 -22.08
C HIS A 536 20.62 18.84 -23.52
N PRO A 537 21.42 19.11 -24.56
CA PRO A 537 20.93 19.21 -25.93
C PRO A 537 20.50 17.85 -26.50
N SER A 538 21.02 16.75 -25.98
CA SER A 538 20.66 15.39 -26.42
C SER A 538 20.02 14.55 -25.30
N PRO A 539 19.01 13.72 -25.63
CA PRO A 539 18.32 12.89 -24.65
C PRO A 539 19.11 11.62 -24.23
N PRO A 540 18.82 11.04 -23.04
CA PRO A 540 19.49 9.82 -22.57
C PRO A 540 19.27 8.63 -23.52
N PRO A 541 20.20 7.65 -23.59
CA PRO A 541 20.10 6.51 -24.52
C PRO A 541 18.77 5.76 -24.41
N LEU A 542 18.17 5.41 -25.56
CA LEU A 542 16.89 4.71 -25.64
C LEU A 542 16.86 3.43 -24.79
N ALA A 543 17.92 2.62 -24.84
CA ALA A 543 18.01 1.38 -24.06
C ALA A 543 17.89 1.63 -22.54
N ASN A 544 18.55 2.67 -22.02
CA ASN A 544 18.49 2.99 -20.59
C ASN A 544 17.09 3.46 -20.17
N ILE A 545 16.43 4.26 -21.02
CA ILE A 545 15.07 4.72 -20.78
C ILE A 545 14.10 3.52 -20.75
N LEU A 546 14.20 2.63 -21.73
CA LEU A 546 13.34 1.45 -21.83
C LEU A 546 13.55 0.49 -20.66
N GLU A 547 14.78 0.19 -20.27
CA GLU A 547 15.05 -0.67 -19.11
C GLU A 547 14.67 -0.05 -17.76
N ASN A 548 14.37 1.25 -17.69
CA ASN A 548 13.83 1.92 -16.50
C ASN A 548 12.29 2.09 -16.53
N THR A 549 11.64 1.78 -17.66
CA THR A 549 10.20 1.99 -17.87
C THR A 549 9.48 0.69 -18.18
N PHE A 550 9.92 -0.01 -19.23
CA PHE A 550 9.43 -1.31 -19.69
C PHE A 550 10.61 -2.27 -19.94
N PRO A 551 11.20 -2.85 -18.88
CA PRO A 551 12.36 -3.73 -19.00
C PRO A 551 12.10 -4.95 -19.86
N SER A 552 13.14 -5.41 -20.55
CA SER A 552 13.07 -6.60 -21.42
C SER A 552 12.78 -7.91 -20.67
N VAL A 553 13.03 -7.95 -19.35
CA VAL A 553 12.76 -9.13 -18.50
C VAL A 553 11.27 -9.41 -18.29
N ASN A 554 10.40 -8.40 -18.39
CA ASN A 554 8.95 -8.57 -18.24
C ASN A 554 8.27 -8.39 -19.61
N THR A 555 8.27 -9.48 -20.39
CA THR A 555 7.81 -9.44 -21.77
C THR A 555 6.31 -9.21 -21.88
N LYS A 556 5.87 -8.66 -23.02
CA LYS A 556 4.46 -8.60 -23.44
C LYS A 556 3.72 -9.92 -23.20
N HIS A 557 4.38 -11.04 -23.52
CA HIS A 557 3.83 -12.37 -23.33
C HIS A 557 3.52 -12.68 -21.86
N ASN A 558 4.46 -12.40 -20.95
CA ASN A 558 4.27 -12.62 -19.51
C ASN A 558 3.15 -11.74 -18.94
N LEU A 559 3.09 -10.48 -19.36
CA LEU A 559 2.04 -9.55 -18.95
C LEU A 559 0.65 -10.02 -19.43
N SER A 560 0.53 -10.42 -20.70
CA SER A 560 -0.73 -10.94 -21.24
C SER A 560 -1.15 -12.24 -20.55
N LYS A 561 -0.22 -13.19 -20.37
CA LYS A 561 -0.48 -14.48 -19.70
C LYS A 561 -0.87 -14.29 -18.22
N GLY A 562 -0.29 -13.30 -17.54
CA GLY A 562 -0.61 -13.00 -16.14
C GLY A 562 -2.02 -12.40 -15.98
N LEU A 563 -2.41 -11.47 -16.86
CA LEU A 563 -3.77 -10.90 -16.87
C LEU A 563 -4.85 -11.92 -17.22
N GLN A 564 -4.50 -12.93 -18.03
CA GLN A 564 -5.39 -14.03 -18.41
C GLN A 564 -5.26 -15.26 -17.50
N SER A 565 -4.54 -15.15 -16.38
CA SER A 565 -4.36 -16.27 -15.44
C SER A 565 -5.67 -16.66 -14.76
N SER A 566 -5.82 -17.94 -14.41
CA SER A 566 -6.92 -18.43 -13.56
C SER A 566 -6.80 -17.94 -12.12
N SER A 567 -5.60 -17.56 -11.68
CA SER A 567 -5.38 -17.03 -10.33
C SER A 567 -5.56 -15.53 -10.29
N SER A 568 -6.52 -15.10 -9.49
CA SER A 568 -6.91 -13.70 -9.31
C SER A 568 -5.83 -12.87 -8.62
N LEU A 569 -5.03 -13.48 -7.73
CA LEU A 569 -3.85 -12.82 -7.17
C LEU A 569 -2.77 -12.59 -8.23
N VAL A 570 -2.54 -13.57 -9.12
CA VAL A 570 -1.61 -13.42 -10.25
C VAL A 570 -2.08 -12.31 -11.17
N GLN A 571 -3.37 -12.27 -11.51
CA GLN A 571 -3.97 -11.20 -12.30
C GLN A 571 -3.74 -9.82 -11.67
N HIS A 572 -4.05 -9.66 -10.38
CA HIS A 572 -3.86 -8.39 -9.68
C HIS A 572 -2.40 -7.95 -9.62
N CYS A 573 -1.47 -8.84 -9.23
CA CYS A 573 -0.04 -8.50 -9.15
C CYS A 573 0.53 -8.13 -10.54
N THR A 574 0.11 -8.84 -11.60
CA THR A 574 0.48 -8.50 -12.98
C THR A 574 -0.11 -7.16 -13.39
N ALA A 575 -1.37 -6.89 -13.07
CA ALA A 575 -2.02 -5.61 -13.36
C ALA A 575 -1.32 -4.44 -12.66
N LEU A 576 -0.96 -4.60 -11.39
CA LEU A 576 -0.23 -3.58 -10.62
C LEU A 576 1.17 -3.33 -11.20
N ALA A 577 1.88 -4.38 -11.60
CA ALA A 577 3.19 -4.25 -12.25
C ALA A 577 3.08 -3.46 -13.58
N LEU A 578 2.10 -3.78 -14.42
CA LEU A 578 1.82 -3.06 -15.66
C LEU A 578 1.42 -1.59 -15.40
N ALA A 579 0.56 -1.35 -14.41
CA ALA A 579 0.15 -0.01 -14.01
C ALA A 579 1.34 0.85 -13.57
N ARG A 580 2.31 0.26 -12.85
CA ARG A 580 3.56 0.94 -12.46
C ARG A 580 4.43 1.27 -13.66
N CYS A 581 4.57 0.36 -14.64
CA CYS A 581 5.28 0.64 -15.90
C CYS A 581 4.62 1.80 -16.69
N LEU A 582 3.31 1.77 -16.87
CA LEU A 582 2.56 2.84 -17.56
C LEU A 582 2.67 4.18 -16.82
N SER A 583 2.55 4.17 -15.50
CA SER A 583 2.70 5.38 -14.68
C SER A 583 4.09 5.98 -14.77
N LYS A 584 5.14 5.14 -14.76
CA LYS A 584 6.53 5.56 -14.94
C LYS A 584 6.77 6.13 -16.34
N TYR A 585 6.24 5.47 -17.36
CA TYR A 585 6.28 5.94 -18.74
C TYR A 585 5.60 7.31 -18.91
N ALA A 586 4.40 7.51 -18.37
CA ALA A 586 3.72 8.81 -18.40
C ALA A 586 4.58 9.94 -17.80
N LYS A 587 5.26 9.67 -16.68
CA LYS A 587 6.20 10.63 -16.06
C LYS A 587 7.40 10.92 -16.94
N VAL A 588 7.92 9.94 -17.69
CA VAL A 588 9.03 10.13 -18.63
C VAL A 588 8.61 10.98 -19.82
N ILE A 589 7.45 10.69 -20.40
CA ILE A 589 6.91 11.48 -21.53
C ILE A 589 6.66 12.92 -21.12
N SER A 590 6.01 13.15 -19.97
CA SER A 590 5.79 14.49 -19.43
C SER A 590 7.09 15.25 -19.15
N ALA A 591 8.13 14.57 -18.64
CA ALA A 591 9.44 15.19 -18.45
C ALA A 591 10.11 15.54 -19.79
N PHE A 592 9.94 14.71 -20.83
CA PHE A 592 10.48 15.00 -22.17
C PHE A 592 9.74 16.16 -22.84
N GLU A 593 8.41 16.24 -22.69
CA GLU A 593 7.60 17.38 -23.14
C GLU A 593 8.07 18.68 -22.50
N HIS A 594 8.31 18.67 -21.19
CA HIS A 594 8.80 19.85 -20.50
C HIS A 594 10.17 20.31 -21.04
N VAL A 595 11.09 19.38 -21.31
CA VAL A 595 12.40 19.68 -21.90
C VAL A 595 12.28 20.17 -23.34
N GLN A 596 11.41 19.55 -24.16
CA GLN A 596 11.15 19.96 -25.54
C GLN A 596 10.63 21.41 -25.60
N ASN A 597 9.66 21.73 -24.76
CA ASN A 597 9.09 23.08 -24.68
C ASN A 597 10.10 24.10 -24.14
N ALA A 598 10.96 23.71 -23.20
CA ALA A 598 11.98 24.61 -22.64
C ALA A 598 13.17 24.86 -23.61
N LEU A 599 13.40 23.95 -24.56
CA LEU A 599 14.43 24.09 -25.59
C LEU A 599 13.91 24.72 -26.89
N ASP A 600 12.61 25.00 -26.98
CA ASP A 600 11.92 25.42 -28.21
C ASP A 600 12.31 24.52 -29.42
N GLU A 601 12.34 23.20 -29.21
CA GLU A 601 12.76 22.25 -30.25
C GLU A 601 11.80 22.23 -31.46
N ASP A 602 12.39 22.38 -32.65
CA ASP A 602 11.72 22.25 -33.94
C ASP A 602 10.85 20.97 -34.03
N GLU A 603 9.71 21.07 -34.73
CA GLU A 603 8.74 19.97 -34.83
C GLU A 603 9.26 18.72 -35.56
N GLU A 604 10.20 18.90 -36.49
CA GLU A 604 10.71 17.84 -37.35
C GLU A 604 12.06 17.27 -36.88
N ASP A 605 13.01 18.13 -36.49
CA ASP A 605 14.42 17.75 -36.25
C ASP A 605 14.86 17.72 -34.76
N GLY A 606 13.98 18.07 -33.82
CA GLY A 606 14.27 18.03 -32.38
C GLY A 606 14.73 16.66 -31.88
N GLN A 607 15.88 16.59 -31.21
CA GLN A 607 16.46 15.32 -30.75
C GLN A 607 15.63 14.69 -29.62
N TRP A 608 15.12 15.49 -28.69
CA TRP A 608 14.26 15.02 -27.61
C TRP A 608 12.90 14.57 -28.15
N ARG A 609 12.33 15.30 -29.11
CA ARG A 609 11.10 14.92 -29.81
C ARG A 609 11.25 13.60 -30.57
N LYS A 610 12.35 13.43 -31.30
CA LYS A 610 12.68 12.16 -31.98
C LYS A 610 12.80 11.01 -30.99
N ARG A 611 13.52 11.20 -29.87
CA ARG A 611 13.66 10.16 -28.83
C ARG A 611 12.33 9.81 -28.18
N ARG A 612 11.47 10.78 -27.93
CA ARG A 612 10.10 10.53 -27.43
C ARG A 612 9.32 9.61 -28.36
N ARG A 613 9.31 9.89 -29.67
CA ARG A 613 8.66 9.05 -30.70
C ARG A 613 9.26 7.63 -30.74
N GLU A 614 10.57 7.49 -30.56
CA GLU A 614 11.25 6.19 -30.46
C GLU A 614 10.79 5.39 -29.23
N VAL A 615 10.70 6.04 -28.05
CA VAL A 615 10.22 5.43 -26.81
C VAL A 615 8.76 4.99 -26.95
N GLU A 616 7.89 5.85 -27.47
CA GLU A 616 6.47 5.53 -27.76
C GLU A 616 6.33 4.28 -28.64
N ARG A 617 7.11 4.21 -29.73
CA ARG A 617 7.10 3.06 -30.65
C ARG A 617 7.54 1.76 -29.98
N GLU A 618 8.59 1.81 -29.18
CA GLU A 618 9.12 0.62 -28.49
C GLU A 618 8.22 0.17 -27.32
N VAL A 619 7.63 1.09 -26.58
CA VAL A 619 6.67 0.77 -25.51
C VAL A 619 5.44 0.10 -26.10
N ARG A 620 4.91 0.59 -27.23
CA ARG A 620 3.80 -0.04 -27.96
C ARG A 620 4.06 -1.51 -28.32
N ARG A 621 5.32 -1.89 -28.57
CA ARG A 621 5.71 -3.29 -28.84
C ARG A 621 5.78 -4.16 -27.58
N ARG A 622 6.04 -3.57 -26.41
CA ARG A 622 6.28 -4.28 -25.13
C ARG A 622 5.03 -4.43 -24.26
N VAL A 623 3.97 -3.65 -24.51
CA VAL A 623 2.70 -3.73 -23.76
C VAL A 623 1.73 -4.79 -24.32
N PRO A 624 0.86 -5.39 -23.48
CA PRO A 624 -0.28 -6.17 -23.95
C PRO A 624 -1.17 -5.41 -24.94
N GLU A 625 -1.80 -6.14 -25.86
CA GLU A 625 -2.83 -5.59 -26.74
C GLU A 625 -4.00 -5.04 -25.91
N PHE A 626 -4.59 -3.93 -26.36
CA PHE A 626 -5.69 -3.30 -25.62
C PHE A 626 -6.88 -4.24 -25.41
N GLN A 627 -7.14 -5.14 -26.36
CA GLN A 627 -8.18 -6.18 -26.23
C GLN A 627 -7.97 -7.13 -25.04
N VAL A 628 -6.71 -7.37 -24.63
CA VAL A 628 -6.42 -8.18 -23.43
C VAL A 628 -6.85 -7.42 -22.17
N ILE A 629 -6.68 -6.10 -22.15
CA ILE A 629 -7.08 -5.23 -21.03
C ILE A 629 -8.60 -5.13 -20.96
N VAL A 630 -9.26 -4.94 -22.10
CA VAL A 630 -10.74 -4.97 -22.19
C VAL A 630 -11.26 -6.32 -21.72
N GLY A 631 -10.69 -7.42 -22.19
CA GLY A 631 -11.04 -8.77 -21.73
C GLY A 631 -10.88 -8.95 -20.23
N PHE A 632 -9.78 -8.47 -19.64
CA PHE A 632 -9.56 -8.47 -18.20
C PHE A 632 -10.63 -7.64 -17.44
N SER A 633 -11.04 -6.50 -17.98
CA SER A 633 -12.10 -5.66 -17.39
C SER A 633 -13.50 -6.24 -17.50
N GLN A 634 -13.75 -7.04 -18.55
CA GLN A 634 -15.06 -7.61 -18.88
C GLN A 634 -15.22 -9.07 -18.43
N GLN A 635 -14.21 -9.65 -17.76
CA GLN A 635 -14.27 -11.02 -17.27
C GLN A 635 -15.48 -11.19 -16.33
N LYS A 636 -16.57 -11.73 -16.88
CA LYS A 636 -17.69 -12.26 -16.12
C LYS A 636 -17.17 -13.49 -15.37
N ILE A 637 -17.05 -13.37 -14.06
CA ILE A 637 -16.65 -14.50 -13.24
C ILE A 637 -17.81 -15.49 -13.29
N ALA A 638 -17.54 -16.70 -13.80
CA ALA A 638 -18.54 -17.73 -13.99
C ALA A 638 -19.32 -17.98 -12.68
N GLU A 639 -20.64 -17.85 -12.73
CA GLU A 639 -21.61 -17.96 -11.63
C GLU A 639 -21.76 -19.40 -11.10
N GLY A 640 -20.65 -20.13 -10.94
CA GLY A 640 -20.66 -21.57 -10.73
C GLY A 640 -19.74 -22.10 -9.64
N VAL A 641 -19.27 -21.28 -8.68
CA VAL A 641 -18.56 -21.76 -7.47
C VAL A 641 -18.77 -20.78 -6.32
N GLN A 642 -19.19 -21.32 -5.17
CA GLN A 642 -19.23 -20.79 -3.80
C GLN A 642 -18.82 -19.32 -3.55
N ALA A 643 -19.69 -18.58 -2.87
CA ALA A 643 -19.50 -17.30 -2.16
C ALA A 643 -18.13 -16.61 -2.38
N ILE A 644 -18.02 -15.86 -3.49
CA ILE A 644 -16.80 -15.14 -3.82
C ILE A 644 -16.62 -13.97 -2.84
N ASN A 645 -15.44 -13.89 -2.21
CA ASN A 645 -15.07 -12.77 -1.33
C ASN A 645 -15.25 -11.41 -2.07
N PRO A 646 -16.09 -10.50 -1.56
CA PRO A 646 -16.41 -9.23 -2.23
C PRO A 646 -15.18 -8.31 -2.38
N VAL A 647 -14.24 -8.34 -1.44
CA VAL A 647 -13.00 -7.54 -1.49
C VAL A 647 -12.13 -7.95 -2.68
N LYS A 648 -12.06 -9.26 -2.95
CA LYS A 648 -11.30 -9.82 -4.08
C LYS A 648 -11.85 -9.36 -5.43
N LEU A 649 -13.18 -9.29 -5.55
CA LEU A 649 -13.87 -8.75 -6.73
C LEU A 649 -13.59 -7.26 -6.89
N ALA A 650 -13.73 -6.49 -5.80
CA ALA A 650 -13.48 -5.06 -5.80
C ALA A 650 -12.03 -4.72 -6.20
N LEU A 651 -11.06 -5.50 -5.72
CA LEU A 651 -9.64 -5.34 -6.00
C LEU A 651 -9.29 -5.61 -7.47
N LEU A 652 -9.86 -6.65 -8.08
CA LEU A 652 -9.69 -6.89 -9.52
C LEU A 652 -10.35 -5.82 -10.36
N ALA A 653 -11.56 -5.38 -9.97
CA ALA A 653 -12.30 -4.35 -10.67
C ALA A 653 -11.55 -2.99 -10.63
N GLU A 654 -11.00 -2.60 -9.47
CA GLU A 654 -10.14 -1.40 -9.36
C GLU A 654 -8.94 -1.51 -10.30
N SER A 655 -8.23 -2.64 -10.27
CA SER A 655 -7.02 -2.82 -11.07
C SER A 655 -7.31 -2.81 -12.57
N ALA A 656 -8.45 -3.36 -12.99
CA ALA A 656 -8.90 -3.33 -14.38
C ALA A 656 -9.24 -1.90 -14.84
N GLN A 657 -10.02 -1.15 -14.06
CA GLN A 657 -10.38 0.24 -14.42
C GLN A 657 -9.17 1.16 -14.41
N ARG A 658 -8.24 0.95 -13.47
CA ARG A 658 -6.97 1.67 -13.44
C ARG A 658 -6.13 1.42 -14.68
N LEU A 659 -6.08 0.18 -15.17
CA LEU A 659 -5.37 -0.14 -16.42
C LEU A 659 -6.05 0.47 -17.64
N LEU A 660 -7.39 0.41 -17.74
CA LEU A 660 -8.13 1.05 -18.83
C LEU A 660 -7.82 2.55 -18.90
N TRP A 661 -7.93 3.25 -17.76
CA TRP A 661 -7.55 4.66 -17.66
C TRP A 661 -6.10 4.92 -18.10
N LEU A 662 -5.13 4.17 -17.56
CA LEU A 662 -3.73 4.35 -17.90
C LEU A 662 -3.43 4.07 -19.37
N TYR A 663 -4.12 3.12 -20.02
CA TYR A 663 -3.97 2.85 -21.44
C TYR A 663 -4.49 4.00 -22.30
N HIS A 664 -5.65 4.57 -21.99
CA HIS A 664 -6.15 5.76 -22.70
C HIS A 664 -5.21 6.95 -22.56
N ARG A 665 -4.71 7.19 -21.34
CA ARG A 665 -3.80 8.29 -21.06
C ARG A 665 -2.43 8.13 -21.71
N CYS A 666 -1.85 6.93 -21.65
CA CYS A 666 -0.47 6.69 -22.06
C CYS A 666 -0.35 6.25 -23.53
N LEU A 667 -1.37 5.59 -24.06
CA LEU A 667 -1.34 4.91 -25.36
C LEU A 667 -2.65 5.19 -26.14
N PRO A 668 -3.01 6.47 -26.37
CA PRO A 668 -4.30 6.85 -26.96
C PRO A 668 -4.52 6.23 -28.35
N SER A 669 -3.47 6.07 -29.16
CA SER A 669 -3.58 5.42 -30.48
C SER A 669 -4.05 3.96 -30.40
N MET A 670 -3.58 3.21 -29.39
CA MET A 670 -3.98 1.80 -29.21
C MET A 670 -5.41 1.68 -28.68
N ALA A 671 -5.81 2.60 -27.81
CA ALA A 671 -7.18 2.66 -27.31
C ALA A 671 -8.17 3.03 -28.44
N ALA A 672 -7.80 3.99 -29.29
CA ALA A 672 -8.63 4.43 -30.41
C ALA A 672 -8.90 3.31 -31.44
N GLU A 673 -7.92 2.46 -31.72
CA GLU A 673 -8.04 1.31 -32.63
C GLU A 673 -9.09 0.28 -32.17
N ALA A 674 -9.38 0.19 -30.87
CA ALA A 674 -10.23 -0.84 -30.31
C ALA A 674 -11.74 -0.51 -30.26
N ARG A 675 -12.14 0.74 -30.58
CA ARG A 675 -13.54 1.21 -30.57
C ARG A 675 -14.33 0.79 -29.31
N PHE A 676 -13.70 0.91 -28.15
CA PHE A 676 -14.31 0.54 -26.88
C PHE A 676 -15.23 1.67 -26.40
N ASP A 677 -16.53 1.38 -26.23
CA ASP A 677 -17.49 2.33 -25.65
C ASP A 677 -17.28 2.46 -24.15
N VAL A 678 -16.50 3.48 -23.78
CA VAL A 678 -16.14 3.81 -22.39
C VAL A 678 -17.39 4.12 -21.54
N GLY A 679 -18.47 4.62 -22.14
CA GLY A 679 -19.70 4.98 -21.43
C GLY A 679 -20.35 3.79 -20.71
N LYS A 680 -20.19 2.58 -21.24
CA LYS A 680 -20.73 1.34 -20.64
C LYS A 680 -20.20 1.08 -19.22
N LEU A 681 -19.05 1.64 -18.86
CA LEU A 681 -18.47 1.50 -17.52
C LEU A 681 -19.30 2.18 -16.43
N LEU A 682 -20.12 3.17 -16.79
CA LEU A 682 -21.04 3.83 -15.86
C LEU A 682 -22.14 2.89 -15.34
N GLN A 683 -22.55 1.90 -16.14
CA GLN A 683 -23.69 1.02 -15.82
C GLN A 683 -23.38 -0.03 -14.74
N GLY A 684 -22.11 -0.43 -14.60
CA GLY A 684 -21.66 -1.41 -13.58
C GLY A 684 -21.08 -0.77 -12.32
N SER A 685 -20.89 0.56 -12.33
CA SER A 685 -20.20 1.27 -11.26
C SER A 685 -21.14 1.76 -10.15
N PHE A 686 -22.42 1.98 -10.46
CA PHE A 686 -23.37 2.62 -9.55
C PHE A 686 -24.43 1.63 -9.03
N LYS A 687 -24.19 1.08 -7.84
CA LYS A 687 -25.28 0.69 -6.94
C LYS A 687 -25.20 1.66 -5.76
N PRO A 688 -26.25 2.45 -5.45
CA PRO A 688 -26.26 3.22 -4.23
C PRO A 688 -26.02 2.25 -3.07
N SER A 689 -25.00 2.53 -2.26
CA SER A 689 -24.72 1.76 -1.05
C SER A 689 -26.02 1.66 -0.26
N ALA A 690 -26.47 0.43 0.01
CA ALA A 690 -27.57 0.19 0.95
C ALA A 690 -27.21 0.87 2.28
N PRO A 691 -28.21 1.37 3.03
CA PRO A 691 -27.97 1.92 4.36
C PRO A 691 -27.18 0.90 5.19
N ILE A 692 -26.15 1.40 5.86
CA ILE A 692 -25.20 0.64 6.65
C ILE A 692 -25.99 -0.14 7.72
N SER A 693 -26.08 -1.46 7.58
CA SER A 693 -26.47 -2.34 8.67
C SER A 693 -25.25 -2.55 9.57
N GLU A 694 -25.39 -2.24 10.85
CA GLU A 694 -24.31 -2.10 11.85
C GLU A 694 -23.51 -3.39 12.17
N ASP A 695 -23.78 -4.52 11.53
CA ASP A 695 -23.27 -5.84 11.97
C ASP A 695 -22.09 -6.43 11.15
N SER A 696 -21.44 -5.71 10.23
CA SER A 696 -20.29 -6.28 9.46
C SER A 696 -19.22 -5.27 9.00
N ALA A 697 -18.43 -4.75 9.94
CA ALA A 697 -17.66 -3.51 9.76
C ALA A 697 -16.27 -3.59 9.08
N SER A 698 -15.63 -4.75 8.86
CA SER A 698 -14.23 -4.78 8.37
C SER A 698 -14.08 -4.99 6.85
N ASP A 699 -14.65 -6.06 6.28
CA ASP A 699 -14.48 -6.41 4.86
C ASP A 699 -15.37 -5.57 3.93
N TYR A 700 -16.53 -5.12 4.41
CA TYR A 700 -17.45 -4.29 3.64
C TYR A 700 -16.85 -2.90 3.38
N ASP A 701 -16.14 -2.33 4.36
CA ASP A 701 -15.50 -1.02 4.27
C ASP A 701 -14.31 -0.99 3.28
N ALA A 702 -13.49 -2.05 3.24
CA ALA A 702 -12.42 -2.17 2.24
C ALA A 702 -12.98 -2.27 0.80
N SER A 703 -14.07 -3.02 0.61
CA SER A 703 -14.77 -3.15 -0.67
C SER A 703 -15.37 -1.80 -1.13
N ILE A 704 -15.99 -1.05 -0.22
CA ILE A 704 -16.52 0.30 -0.49
C ILE A 704 -15.38 1.24 -0.91
N ARG A 705 -14.29 1.29 -0.14
CA ARG A 705 -13.14 2.17 -0.45
C ARG A 705 -12.53 1.85 -1.82
N LEU A 706 -12.40 0.58 -2.17
CA LEU A 706 -11.95 0.16 -3.51
C LEU A 706 -12.97 0.53 -4.60
N GLY A 707 -14.27 0.46 -4.29
CA GLY A 707 -15.35 0.91 -5.16
C GLY A 707 -15.25 2.40 -5.51
N LEU A 708 -14.98 3.26 -4.52
CA LEU A 708 -14.78 4.70 -4.73
C LEU A 708 -13.55 4.99 -5.60
N VAL A 709 -12.43 4.30 -5.37
CA VAL A 709 -11.22 4.45 -6.21
C VAL A 709 -11.48 4.00 -7.65
N ARG A 710 -12.22 2.90 -7.83
CA ARG A 710 -12.66 2.42 -9.15
C ARG A 710 -13.50 3.48 -9.86
N GLU A 711 -14.47 4.10 -9.19
CA GLU A 711 -15.29 5.18 -9.75
C GLU A 711 -14.44 6.38 -10.21
N LEU A 712 -13.47 6.79 -9.39
CA LEU A 712 -12.54 7.86 -9.77
C LEU A 712 -11.75 7.53 -11.04
N HIS A 713 -11.33 6.28 -11.22
CA HIS A 713 -10.64 5.85 -12.45
C HIS A 713 -11.57 5.91 -13.67
N VAL A 714 -12.83 5.48 -13.53
CA VAL A 714 -13.82 5.58 -14.61
C VAL A 714 -14.08 7.02 -15.00
N LEU A 715 -14.28 7.92 -14.03
CA LEU A 715 -14.53 9.35 -14.29
C LEU A 715 -13.34 10.03 -14.98
N ARG A 716 -12.11 9.72 -14.55
CA ARG A 716 -10.89 10.23 -15.21
C ARG A 716 -10.75 9.71 -16.63
N LEU A 717 -11.05 8.42 -16.84
CA LEU A 717 -11.05 7.79 -18.16
C LEU A 717 -12.08 8.45 -19.09
N LEU A 718 -13.29 8.73 -18.62
CA LEU A 718 -14.31 9.44 -19.40
C LEU A 718 -13.86 10.85 -19.80
N LYS A 719 -13.16 11.56 -18.89
CA LYS A 719 -12.67 12.91 -19.13
C LYS A 719 -11.58 12.96 -20.20
N GLU A 720 -10.71 11.96 -20.22
CA GLU A 720 -9.57 11.87 -21.14
C GLU A 720 -9.91 11.13 -22.45
N SER A 721 -11.17 10.71 -22.65
CA SER A 721 -11.57 9.95 -23.83
C SER A 721 -12.32 10.79 -24.85
N ASP A 722 -11.70 10.99 -26.01
CA ASP A 722 -12.32 11.66 -27.18
C ASP A 722 -13.53 10.90 -27.75
N GLN A 723 -13.70 9.62 -27.38
CA GLN A 723 -14.78 8.76 -27.88
C GLN A 723 -16.02 8.75 -26.98
N PHE A 724 -16.02 9.52 -25.88
CA PHE A 724 -17.13 9.51 -24.93
C PHE A 724 -18.35 10.28 -25.46
N ALA A 725 -19.34 9.55 -25.97
CA ALA A 725 -20.59 10.11 -26.47
C ALA A 725 -21.63 10.29 -25.34
N TRP A 726 -21.44 11.31 -24.50
CA TRP A 726 -22.25 11.59 -23.31
C TRP A 726 -23.77 11.71 -23.56
N SER A 727 -24.18 12.17 -24.74
CA SER A 727 -25.59 12.36 -25.10
C SER A 727 -26.27 11.06 -25.53
N THR A 728 -25.54 9.96 -25.68
CA THR A 728 -26.15 8.67 -26.07
C THR A 728 -26.83 7.97 -24.90
N LYS A 729 -27.87 7.19 -25.20
CA LYS A 729 -28.57 6.38 -24.21
C LYS A 729 -27.75 5.16 -23.83
N ALA A 730 -27.69 4.89 -22.53
CA ALA A 730 -27.03 3.72 -21.99
C ALA A 730 -27.71 2.43 -22.52
N SER A 731 -26.94 1.46 -23.02
CA SER A 731 -27.46 0.13 -23.38
C SER A 731 -28.22 -0.46 -22.19
N SER A 732 -29.51 -0.81 -22.32
CA SER A 732 -30.43 -1.26 -21.26
C SER A 732 -31.04 -0.22 -20.30
N SER A 733 -30.74 1.09 -20.46
CA SER A 733 -31.35 2.17 -19.70
C SER A 733 -32.15 3.12 -20.59
N GLN A 734 -33.22 3.72 -20.05
CA GLN A 734 -33.94 4.79 -20.74
C GLN A 734 -33.19 6.14 -20.70
N TYR A 735 -32.21 6.25 -19.80
CA TYR A 735 -31.44 7.45 -19.49
C TYR A 735 -30.16 7.58 -20.32
N SER A 736 -29.75 8.83 -20.60
CA SER A 736 -28.45 9.13 -21.21
C SER A 736 -27.27 8.90 -20.25
N TYR A 737 -26.05 8.84 -20.77
CA TYR A 737 -24.86 8.83 -19.89
C TYR A 737 -24.73 10.14 -19.10
N LEU A 738 -25.13 11.28 -19.67
CA LEU A 738 -25.20 12.55 -18.95
C LEU A 738 -26.15 12.48 -17.75
N ASN A 739 -27.34 11.90 -17.92
CA ASN A 739 -28.29 11.72 -16.82
C ASN A 739 -27.65 10.93 -15.67
N ILE A 740 -26.92 9.85 -15.98
CA ILE A 740 -26.21 9.06 -14.96
C ILE A 740 -25.15 9.92 -14.24
N LEU A 741 -24.37 10.72 -14.97
CA LEU A 741 -23.35 11.61 -14.40
C LEU A 741 -23.96 12.69 -13.48
N LEU A 742 -25.06 13.31 -13.90
CA LEU A 742 -25.78 14.32 -13.13
C LEU A 742 -26.40 13.73 -11.86
N LYS A 743 -26.99 12.53 -11.95
CA LYS A 743 -27.46 11.81 -10.76
C LYS A 743 -26.32 11.50 -9.80
N MET A 744 -25.16 11.06 -10.30
CA MET A 744 -23.98 10.84 -9.45
C MET A 744 -23.49 12.13 -8.79
N PHE A 745 -23.51 13.26 -9.50
CA PHE A 745 -23.15 14.57 -8.95
C PHE A 745 -24.03 14.99 -7.78
N SER A 746 -25.36 14.88 -7.94
CA SER A 746 -26.34 15.17 -6.88
C SER A 746 -26.29 14.16 -5.74
N ALA A 747 -25.98 12.89 -6.03
CA ALA A 747 -26.00 11.81 -5.06
C ALA A 747 -24.77 11.72 -4.15
N THR A 748 -23.61 12.18 -4.61
CA THR A 748 -22.33 11.85 -3.98
C THR A 748 -21.96 12.85 -2.88
N GLU A 749 -21.65 12.34 -1.69
CA GLU A 749 -21.15 13.13 -0.54
C GLU A 749 -19.61 13.26 -0.53
N VAL A 750 -18.90 12.42 -1.30
CA VAL A 750 -17.44 12.41 -1.38
C VAL A 750 -16.93 13.56 -2.26
N LEU A 751 -16.21 14.51 -1.64
CA LEU A 751 -15.69 15.70 -2.32
C LEU A 751 -14.81 15.38 -3.55
N ALA A 752 -13.92 14.39 -3.45
CA ALA A 752 -13.02 14.04 -4.56
C ALA A 752 -13.78 13.56 -5.81
N THR A 753 -14.82 12.75 -5.62
CA THR A 753 -15.69 12.27 -6.70
C THR A 753 -16.50 13.42 -7.28
N ARG A 754 -17.09 14.27 -6.42
CA ARG A 754 -17.83 15.46 -6.87
C ARG A 754 -16.96 16.39 -7.72
N LEU A 755 -15.76 16.74 -7.27
CA LEU A 755 -14.81 17.57 -8.03
C LEU A 755 -14.43 16.94 -9.38
N THR A 756 -14.25 15.61 -9.42
CA THR A 756 -13.91 14.90 -10.66
C THR A 756 -15.09 14.89 -11.63
N ILE A 757 -16.32 14.67 -11.16
CA ILE A 757 -17.55 14.74 -11.97
C ILE A 757 -17.75 16.16 -12.49
N THR A 758 -17.62 17.19 -11.65
CA THR A 758 -17.71 18.59 -12.07
C THR A 758 -16.69 18.89 -13.17
N SER A 759 -15.43 18.48 -12.97
CA SER A 759 -14.41 18.70 -13.99
C SER A 759 -14.69 17.96 -15.30
N LEU A 760 -15.27 16.75 -15.25
CA LEU A 760 -15.70 16.00 -16.42
C LEU A 760 -16.86 16.71 -17.14
N LEU A 761 -17.90 17.09 -16.40
CA LEU A 761 -19.08 17.77 -16.95
C LEU A 761 -18.71 19.11 -17.57
N LYS A 762 -17.80 19.88 -16.96
CA LYS A 762 -17.27 21.11 -17.56
C LYS A 762 -16.68 20.85 -18.94
N VAL A 763 -15.70 19.96 -19.05
CA VAL A 763 -15.04 19.65 -20.34
C VAL A 763 -16.06 19.22 -21.39
N VAL A 764 -16.93 18.29 -21.02
CA VAL A 764 -17.90 17.69 -21.94
C VAL A 764 -18.97 18.68 -22.40
N LEU A 765 -19.45 19.56 -21.51
CA LEU A 765 -20.51 20.51 -21.80
C LEU A 765 -20.00 21.80 -22.42
N SER A 766 -18.81 22.29 -22.03
CA SER A 766 -18.21 23.49 -22.62
C SER A 766 -17.86 23.32 -24.09
N GLU A 767 -17.50 22.09 -24.51
CA GLU A 767 -17.24 21.78 -25.92
C GLU A 767 -18.52 21.60 -26.75
N SER A 768 -19.69 21.56 -26.09
CA SER A 768 -20.97 21.38 -26.76
C SER A 768 -21.54 22.70 -27.30
N ILE A 769 -22.36 22.60 -28.34
CA ILE A 769 -23.08 23.76 -28.91
C ILE A 769 -24.00 24.46 -27.89
N LEU A 770 -24.33 23.79 -26.78
CA LEU A 770 -25.19 24.34 -25.72
C LEU A 770 -24.49 25.46 -24.93
N PHE A 771 -23.16 25.40 -24.78
CA PHE A 771 -22.38 26.31 -23.94
C PHE A 771 -21.17 26.89 -24.68
N GLN A 772 -21.15 26.78 -26.01
CA GLN A 772 -20.02 27.19 -26.84
C GLN A 772 -19.69 28.69 -26.71
N GLU A 773 -20.70 29.52 -26.46
CA GLU A 773 -20.53 30.98 -26.33
C GLU A 773 -20.05 31.40 -24.94
N ASP A 774 -20.41 30.67 -23.89
CA ASP A 774 -19.99 30.91 -22.50
C ASP A 774 -19.72 29.59 -21.76
N PRO A 775 -18.47 29.07 -21.82
CA PRO A 775 -18.06 27.84 -21.13
C PRO A 775 -18.22 27.87 -19.61
N GLU A 776 -18.12 29.05 -18.99
CA GLU A 776 -18.22 29.22 -17.54
C GLU A 776 -19.68 29.15 -17.06
N GLU A 777 -20.66 29.29 -17.96
CA GLU A 777 -22.08 29.16 -17.63
C GLU A 777 -22.40 27.77 -17.05
N VAL A 778 -21.68 26.73 -17.47
CA VAL A 778 -21.85 25.34 -17.01
C VAL A 778 -21.82 25.24 -15.48
N ASP A 779 -20.97 26.03 -14.81
CA ASP A 779 -20.90 26.04 -13.34
C ASP A 779 -22.21 26.47 -12.71
N LEU A 780 -22.82 27.53 -13.24
CA LEU A 780 -24.08 28.08 -12.73
C LEU A 780 -25.22 27.06 -12.89
N TRP A 781 -25.23 26.30 -14.00
CA TRP A 781 -26.19 25.20 -14.22
C TRP A 781 -26.00 24.07 -13.21
N LEU A 782 -24.76 23.63 -12.98
CA LEU A 782 -24.46 22.54 -12.04
C LEU A 782 -24.75 22.94 -10.59
N GLU A 783 -24.41 24.16 -10.20
CA GLU A 783 -24.71 24.64 -8.85
C GLU A 783 -26.20 24.97 -8.62
N SER A 784 -27.02 24.96 -9.67
CA SER A 784 -28.48 25.11 -9.54
C SER A 784 -29.18 23.78 -9.28
N LEU A 785 -28.49 22.65 -9.46
CA LEU A 785 -29.05 21.32 -9.22
C LEU A 785 -29.32 21.09 -7.72
N PRO A 786 -30.43 20.42 -7.38
CA PRO A 786 -30.73 20.10 -5.98
C PRO A 786 -29.69 19.12 -5.42
N THR A 787 -29.18 19.46 -4.24
CA THR A 787 -28.28 18.61 -3.44
C THR A 787 -28.96 17.99 -2.24
N THR A 788 -30.21 18.37 -1.96
CA THR A 788 -30.98 17.94 -0.79
C THR A 788 -31.75 16.67 -1.11
N ARG A 789 -31.59 15.64 -0.28
CA ARG A 789 -32.39 14.41 -0.39
C ARG A 789 -33.56 14.46 0.58
N ARG A 790 -34.76 14.16 0.07
CA ARG A 790 -35.95 14.00 0.92
C ARG A 790 -36.00 12.57 1.47
N ALA A 791 -36.62 12.40 2.64
CA ALA A 791 -36.79 11.09 3.24
C ALA A 791 -37.71 10.19 2.40
N VAL A 792 -37.47 8.88 2.43
CA VAL A 792 -38.35 7.89 1.78
C VAL A 792 -39.71 7.94 2.49
N ASN A 793 -40.77 8.35 1.77
CA ASN A 793 -42.12 8.65 2.27
C ASN A 793 -42.32 10.05 2.89
N ALA A 794 -41.53 11.05 2.48
CA ALA A 794 -41.85 12.43 2.83
C ALA A 794 -43.21 12.85 2.23
N GLU A 795 -44.03 13.52 3.01
CA GLU A 795 -45.33 14.07 2.60
C GLU A 795 -45.40 15.56 2.98
N SER A 796 -46.08 16.36 2.17
CA SER A 796 -46.38 17.74 2.50
C SER A 796 -47.48 17.82 3.59
N PRO A 797 -47.65 18.96 4.29
CA PRO A 797 -48.68 19.11 5.33
C PRO A 797 -50.13 18.90 4.85
N ASP A 798 -50.36 19.00 3.54
CA ASP A 798 -51.60 18.72 2.82
C ASP A 798 -51.66 17.31 2.20
N GLY A 799 -50.70 16.42 2.51
CA GLY A 799 -50.74 14.99 2.15
C GLY A 799 -50.21 14.65 0.75
N ALA A 800 -49.56 15.58 0.05
CA ALA A 800 -48.93 15.27 -1.24
C ALA A 800 -47.60 14.52 -1.01
N ALA A 801 -47.40 13.41 -1.73
CA ALA A 801 -46.13 12.68 -1.69
C ALA A 801 -44.99 13.53 -2.27
N LEU A 802 -43.91 13.68 -1.51
CA LEU A 802 -42.71 14.44 -1.88
C LEU A 802 -41.62 13.48 -2.36
N THR A 803 -41.51 13.36 -3.68
CA THR A 803 -40.45 12.62 -4.38
C THR A 803 -39.08 13.29 -4.25
N ASP A 804 -38.01 12.55 -4.53
CA ASP A 804 -36.64 13.08 -4.55
C ASP A 804 -36.50 14.16 -5.64
N GLU A 805 -36.05 15.36 -5.23
CA GLU A 805 -35.94 16.53 -6.10
C GLU A 805 -34.89 16.33 -7.20
N ALA A 806 -33.81 15.59 -6.94
CA ALA A 806 -32.72 15.42 -7.89
C ALA A 806 -33.13 14.52 -9.05
N ASP A 807 -33.89 13.45 -8.80
CA ASP A 807 -34.34 12.58 -9.88
C ASP A 807 -35.25 13.30 -10.88
N SER A 808 -36.19 14.14 -10.40
CA SER A 808 -37.12 14.87 -11.26
C SER A 808 -36.42 15.96 -12.08
N VAL A 809 -35.56 16.76 -11.44
CA VAL A 809 -34.80 17.84 -12.08
C VAL A 809 -33.79 17.27 -13.08
N VAL A 810 -33.02 16.23 -12.73
CA VAL A 810 -32.00 15.66 -13.62
C VAL A 810 -32.63 14.98 -14.84
N ASN A 811 -33.74 14.25 -14.67
CA ASN A 811 -34.47 13.65 -15.78
C ASN A 811 -35.03 14.71 -16.74
N PHE A 812 -35.62 15.78 -16.19
CA PHE A 812 -36.14 16.89 -16.99
C PHE A 812 -35.03 17.65 -17.73
N LEU A 813 -33.90 17.91 -17.07
CA LEU A 813 -32.77 18.60 -17.67
C LEU A 813 -32.14 17.79 -18.82
N ASP A 814 -31.97 16.47 -18.64
CA ASP A 814 -31.50 15.59 -19.72
C ASP A 814 -32.44 15.63 -20.93
N ASP A 815 -33.77 15.54 -20.73
CA ASP A 815 -34.76 15.68 -21.81
C ASP A 815 -34.64 17.03 -22.56
N CYS A 816 -34.40 18.12 -21.83
CA CYS A 816 -34.22 19.46 -22.41
C CYS A 816 -32.94 19.53 -23.24
N MET A 817 -31.82 19.04 -22.72
CA MET A 817 -30.54 19.04 -23.44
C MET A 817 -30.60 18.18 -24.69
N GLN A 818 -31.22 17.00 -24.62
CA GLN A 818 -31.43 16.13 -25.78
C GLN A 818 -32.28 16.78 -26.88
N ARG A 819 -33.29 17.57 -26.50
CA ARG A 819 -34.11 18.31 -27.47
C ARG A 819 -33.35 19.48 -28.08
N CYS A 820 -32.64 20.25 -27.25
CA CYS A 820 -31.83 21.37 -27.74
C CYS A 820 -30.78 20.88 -28.74
N LEU A 821 -30.10 19.76 -28.48
CA LEU A 821 -29.13 19.16 -29.39
C LEU A 821 -29.70 18.70 -30.73
N LYS A 822 -31.00 18.37 -30.82
CA LYS A 822 -31.64 17.99 -32.08
C LYS A 822 -31.89 19.17 -33.01
N THR A 823 -32.19 20.34 -32.46
CA THR A 823 -32.51 21.56 -33.21
C THR A 823 -31.88 22.81 -32.56
N PRO A 824 -30.54 22.89 -32.44
CA PRO A 824 -29.88 23.94 -31.66
C PRO A 824 -30.06 25.33 -32.30
N TYR A 825 -29.95 25.43 -33.62
CA TYR A 825 -30.05 26.71 -34.35
C TYR A 825 -31.40 27.39 -34.19
N ARG A 826 -32.50 26.63 -34.11
CA ARG A 826 -33.84 27.20 -33.85
C ARG A 826 -33.85 28.01 -32.55
N TYR A 827 -33.27 27.45 -31.48
CA TYR A 827 -33.27 28.08 -30.17
C TYR A 827 -32.25 29.24 -30.06
N ILE A 828 -31.13 29.15 -30.79
CA ILE A 828 -30.16 30.25 -30.89
C ILE A 828 -30.79 31.45 -31.61
N GLU A 829 -31.44 31.23 -32.77
CA GLU A 829 -32.13 32.30 -33.51
C GLU A 829 -33.27 32.92 -32.70
N GLU A 830 -34.04 32.10 -31.98
CA GLU A 830 -35.12 32.57 -31.11
C GLU A 830 -34.58 33.44 -29.97
N ARG A 831 -33.50 33.03 -29.30
CA ARG A 831 -32.82 33.83 -28.27
C ARG A 831 -32.35 35.16 -28.82
N ASP A 832 -31.64 35.14 -29.95
CA ASP A 832 -31.06 36.34 -30.55
C ASP A 832 -32.15 37.32 -30.99
N SER A 833 -33.28 36.82 -31.50
CA SER A 833 -34.45 37.64 -31.82
C SER A 833 -35.04 38.34 -30.59
N MET A 834 -35.11 37.66 -29.44
CA MET A 834 -35.63 38.21 -28.19
C MET A 834 -34.67 39.24 -27.58
N ALA A 835 -33.36 38.97 -27.65
CA ALA A 835 -32.33 39.93 -27.24
C ALA A 835 -32.33 41.19 -28.11
N THR A 836 -32.50 41.05 -29.43
CA THR A 836 -32.55 42.17 -30.38
C THR A 836 -33.83 42.99 -30.24
N SER A 837 -34.98 42.34 -30.02
CA SER A 837 -36.26 43.00 -29.74
C SER A 837 -36.21 43.84 -28.46
N ALA A 838 -35.45 43.41 -27.44
CA ALA A 838 -35.25 44.15 -26.19
C ALA A 838 -34.32 45.38 -26.33
N LEU A 839 -33.52 45.46 -27.39
CA LEU A 839 -32.57 46.54 -27.67
C LEU A 839 -33.13 47.66 -28.56
N ALA A 840 -34.37 47.51 -29.07
CA ALA A 840 -34.95 48.45 -30.02
C ALA A 840 -35.28 49.86 -29.44
N ASP A 841 -35.17 50.05 -28.12
CA ASP A 841 -35.63 51.29 -27.45
C ASP A 841 -34.55 52.36 -27.15
N GLU A 842 -33.24 52.11 -27.27
CA GLU A 842 -32.25 53.20 -27.12
C GLU A 842 -31.00 53.03 -28.02
N GLN A 843 -30.79 54.00 -28.91
CA GLN A 843 -29.52 54.26 -29.57
C GLN A 843 -28.58 54.96 -28.58
N LEU A 844 -27.65 54.25 -27.94
CA LEU A 844 -26.37 54.83 -27.49
C LEU A 844 -25.39 53.74 -27.02
N PHE A 845 -24.24 53.72 -27.68
CA PHE A 845 -22.93 53.15 -27.29
C PHE A 845 -22.86 52.35 -25.97
N SER A 846 -22.65 51.04 -26.06
CA SER A 846 -21.94 50.28 -25.04
C SER A 846 -21.08 49.20 -25.70
N ASP A 847 -19.79 49.14 -25.34
CA ASP A 847 -18.87 48.08 -25.72
C ASP A 847 -19.52 46.70 -25.51
N HIS A 848 -19.69 45.95 -26.61
CA HIS A 848 -20.25 44.61 -26.59
C HIS A 848 -19.22 43.62 -26.00
N THR A 849 -19.21 43.49 -24.67
CA THR A 849 -18.43 42.47 -23.96
C THR A 849 -19.29 41.47 -23.19
N ALA A 850 -20.61 41.45 -23.39
CA ALA A 850 -21.49 40.46 -22.77
C ALA A 850 -21.61 39.22 -23.68
N THR A 851 -21.08 38.09 -23.23
CA THR A 851 -21.29 36.78 -23.86
C THR A 851 -22.76 36.37 -23.72
N PRO A 852 -23.45 35.92 -24.78
CA PRO A 852 -24.86 35.56 -24.69
C PRO A 852 -25.07 34.26 -23.87
N CYS A 853 -26.22 34.16 -23.21
CA CYS A 853 -26.59 32.99 -22.39
C CYS A 853 -26.99 31.79 -23.26
N SER A 854 -26.80 30.57 -22.73
CA SER A 854 -27.12 29.31 -23.38
C SER A 854 -28.57 29.28 -23.94
N PRO A 855 -28.77 28.75 -25.17
CA PRO A 855 -30.11 28.52 -25.72
C PRO A 855 -30.92 27.49 -24.91
N LEU A 856 -30.29 26.76 -23.99
CA LEU A 856 -30.93 25.73 -23.17
C LEU A 856 -32.01 26.30 -22.25
N LEU A 857 -31.90 27.56 -21.81
CA LEU A 857 -32.89 28.20 -20.93
C LEU A 857 -34.26 28.33 -21.61
N LEU A 858 -34.30 28.61 -22.93
CA LEU A 858 -35.54 28.64 -23.71
C LEU A 858 -36.20 27.27 -23.78
N VAL A 859 -35.40 26.23 -24.00
CA VAL A 859 -35.89 24.84 -24.06
C VAL A 859 -36.47 24.42 -22.71
N VAL A 860 -35.83 24.80 -21.61
CA VAL A 860 -36.31 24.56 -20.25
C VAL A 860 -37.70 25.17 -20.05
N LEU A 861 -37.93 26.43 -20.42
CA LEU A 861 -39.25 27.05 -20.30
C LEU A 861 -40.29 26.46 -21.24
N GLU A 862 -39.94 26.20 -22.52
CA GLU A 862 -40.85 25.57 -23.49
C GLU A 862 -41.30 24.19 -23.00
N GLN A 863 -40.37 23.37 -22.49
CA GLN A 863 -40.69 22.03 -22.02
C GLN A 863 -41.40 22.00 -20.69
N LEU A 864 -41.11 22.94 -19.78
CA LEU A 864 -41.87 23.09 -18.55
C LEU A 864 -43.32 23.45 -18.88
N GLY A 865 -43.54 24.43 -19.76
CA GLY A 865 -44.88 24.83 -20.19
C GLY A 865 -45.65 23.71 -20.88
N ALA A 866 -45.00 22.94 -21.75
CA ALA A 866 -45.61 21.78 -22.40
C ALA A 866 -46.00 20.68 -21.41
N LYS A 867 -45.16 20.37 -20.41
CA LYS A 867 -45.46 19.36 -19.39
C LYS A 867 -46.57 19.82 -18.43
N ILE A 868 -46.64 21.11 -18.09
CA ILE A 868 -47.73 21.70 -17.30
C ILE A 868 -49.05 21.64 -18.08
N ALA A 869 -49.06 22.06 -19.35
CA ALA A 869 -50.27 22.06 -20.17
C ALA A 869 -50.82 20.66 -20.46
N ALA A 870 -49.95 19.64 -20.45
CA ALA A 870 -50.32 18.24 -20.64
C ALA A 870 -50.58 17.47 -19.32
N GLU A 871 -50.54 18.14 -18.16
CA GLU A 871 -50.75 17.53 -16.83
C GLU A 871 -49.83 16.32 -16.54
N LEU A 872 -48.57 16.40 -16.99
CA LEU A 872 -47.60 15.29 -16.89
C LEU A 872 -46.67 15.37 -15.66
N LEU A 873 -46.85 16.36 -14.78
CA LEU A 873 -46.01 16.58 -13.60
C LEU A 873 -46.81 16.27 -12.33
N SER A 874 -46.14 15.70 -11.31
CA SER A 874 -46.71 15.66 -9.96
C SER A 874 -46.54 17.02 -9.27
N PRO A 875 -47.31 17.33 -8.20
CA PRO A 875 -47.12 18.54 -7.40
C PRO A 875 -45.67 18.69 -6.88
N SER A 876 -45.07 17.56 -6.46
CA SER A 876 -43.68 17.51 -6.00
C SER A 876 -42.68 17.83 -7.11
N ASP A 877 -42.88 17.29 -8.32
CA ASP A 877 -42.00 17.54 -9.45
C ASP A 877 -42.10 19.00 -9.92
N LEU A 878 -43.32 19.57 -9.93
CA LEU A 878 -43.51 20.98 -10.30
C LEU A 878 -42.81 21.91 -9.29
N LEU A 879 -42.89 21.61 -7.99
CA LEU A 879 -42.17 22.35 -6.96
C LEU A 879 -40.64 22.29 -7.17
N ALA A 880 -40.10 21.09 -7.36
CA ALA A 880 -38.65 20.90 -7.58
C ALA A 880 -38.15 21.62 -8.84
N LEU A 881 -38.88 21.51 -9.96
CA LEU A 881 -38.56 22.18 -11.21
C LEU A 881 -38.67 23.70 -11.10
N SER A 882 -39.67 24.21 -10.37
CA SER A 882 -39.85 25.65 -10.17
C SER A 882 -38.70 26.25 -9.34
N MET A 883 -38.29 25.56 -8.27
CA MET A 883 -37.12 25.95 -7.48
C MET A 883 -35.82 25.94 -8.32
N PHE A 884 -35.62 24.90 -9.12
CA PHE A 884 -34.48 24.78 -10.03
C PHE A 884 -34.42 25.96 -11.03
N VAL A 885 -35.52 26.25 -11.72
CA VAL A 885 -35.58 27.33 -12.72
C VAL A 885 -35.36 28.70 -12.07
N ARG A 886 -35.98 28.98 -10.92
CA ARG A 886 -35.79 30.24 -10.18
C ARG A 886 -34.33 30.44 -9.76
N LEU A 887 -33.72 29.41 -9.18
CA LEU A 887 -32.32 29.46 -8.76
C LEU A 887 -31.38 29.65 -9.95
N LEU A 888 -31.66 28.97 -11.07
CA LEU A 888 -30.90 29.09 -12.30
C LEU A 888 -30.98 30.50 -12.88
N VAL A 889 -32.19 31.06 -13.04
CA VAL A 889 -32.39 32.43 -13.56
C VAL A 889 -31.70 33.45 -12.66
N PHE A 890 -31.83 33.31 -11.33
CA PHE A 890 -31.14 34.17 -10.36
C PHE A 890 -29.62 34.11 -10.54
N LYS A 891 -29.02 32.91 -10.64
CA LYS A 891 -27.58 32.75 -10.84
C LYS A 891 -27.11 33.29 -12.19
N LEU A 892 -27.82 33.01 -13.29
CA LEU A 892 -27.48 33.50 -14.62
C LEU A 892 -27.55 35.04 -14.71
N SER A 893 -28.56 35.65 -14.09
CA SER A 893 -28.69 37.11 -14.03
C SER A 893 -27.54 37.79 -13.28
N SER A 894 -26.90 37.11 -12.32
CA SER A 894 -25.75 37.66 -11.60
C SER A 894 -24.50 37.86 -12.47
N LYS A 895 -24.42 37.17 -13.62
CA LYS A 895 -23.29 37.24 -14.55
C LYS A 895 -23.46 38.33 -15.63
N GLN A 896 -24.69 38.78 -15.86
CA GLN A 896 -25.05 39.61 -17.02
C GLN A 896 -25.30 41.06 -16.59
N HIS A 897 -24.79 42.01 -17.36
CA HIS A 897 -25.02 43.44 -17.11
C HIS A 897 -26.42 43.90 -17.51
N ASP A 898 -27.04 43.26 -18.51
CA ASP A 898 -28.40 43.55 -18.96
C ASP A 898 -29.38 42.49 -18.46
N THR A 899 -30.32 42.91 -17.61
CA THR A 899 -31.33 42.03 -17.01
C THR A 899 -32.61 41.92 -17.84
N ARG A 900 -32.76 42.65 -18.95
CA ARG A 900 -34.00 42.67 -19.77
C ARG A 900 -34.37 41.29 -20.31
N PHE A 901 -33.39 40.54 -20.80
CA PHE A 901 -33.60 39.16 -21.25
C PHE A 901 -34.16 38.29 -20.13
N PHE A 902 -33.59 38.36 -18.92
CA PHE A 902 -34.08 37.59 -17.77
C PHE A 902 -35.43 38.07 -17.25
N SER A 903 -35.77 39.35 -17.39
CA SER A 903 -37.11 39.86 -17.10
C SER A 903 -38.15 39.19 -17.99
N ILE A 904 -37.91 39.14 -19.31
CA ILE A 904 -38.79 38.47 -20.27
C ILE A 904 -38.92 36.97 -19.95
N MET A 905 -37.82 36.33 -19.55
CA MET A 905 -37.83 34.91 -19.17
C MET A 905 -38.58 34.66 -17.85
N THR A 906 -38.49 35.59 -16.89
CA THR A 906 -39.22 35.53 -15.62
C THR A 906 -40.72 35.73 -15.85
N ASP A 907 -41.10 36.72 -16.66
CA ASP A 907 -42.51 36.96 -17.04
C ASP A 907 -43.11 35.74 -17.76
N LYS A 908 -42.34 35.12 -18.67
CA LYS A 908 -42.73 33.87 -19.31
C LYS A 908 -42.90 32.74 -18.30
N PHE A 909 -41.96 32.57 -17.37
CA PHE A 909 -42.06 31.54 -16.34
C PHE A 909 -43.28 31.73 -15.44
N ASP A 910 -43.53 32.95 -14.96
CA ASP A 910 -44.68 33.28 -14.12
C ASP A 910 -46.00 33.06 -14.87
N SER A 911 -46.06 33.35 -16.17
CA SER A 911 -47.26 33.08 -16.99
C SER A 911 -47.61 31.59 -17.12
N LEU A 912 -46.65 30.69 -16.90
CA LEU A 912 -46.88 29.23 -16.92
C LEU A 912 -47.54 28.72 -15.63
N LEU A 913 -47.34 29.43 -14.51
CA LEU A 913 -47.83 29.08 -13.18
C LEU A 913 -49.25 29.64 -12.97
N ARG A 914 -50.26 28.96 -13.54
CA ARG A 914 -51.67 29.36 -13.41
C ARG A 914 -52.20 29.16 -11.98
N ASP A 915 -53.22 29.95 -11.61
CA ASP A 915 -53.82 29.94 -10.27
C ASP A 915 -54.54 28.63 -9.91
N ASP A 916 -54.91 27.81 -10.90
CA ASP A 916 -55.75 26.62 -10.79
C ASP A 916 -54.96 25.28 -10.73
N LEU A 917 -53.63 25.33 -10.82
CA LEU A 917 -52.78 24.12 -10.80
C LEU A 917 -52.84 23.41 -9.43
N PHE A 918 -53.23 22.13 -9.41
CA PHE A 918 -53.26 21.26 -8.21
C PHE A 918 -54.09 21.79 -7.03
N ALA A 919 -55.28 22.37 -7.27
CA ALA A 919 -56.14 22.98 -6.25
C ALA A 919 -56.41 22.14 -4.98
N GLU A 920 -56.18 20.82 -5.04
CA GLU A 920 -56.25 19.86 -3.93
C GLU A 920 -55.10 19.99 -2.90
N TYR A 921 -53.97 20.61 -3.27
CA TYR A 921 -52.76 20.77 -2.43
C TYR A 921 -52.34 22.25 -2.28
N PRO A 922 -53.09 23.05 -1.50
CA PRO A 922 -52.88 24.50 -1.40
C PRO A 922 -51.54 24.90 -0.77
N ASN A 923 -50.92 24.06 0.07
CA ASN A 923 -49.62 24.38 0.67
C ASN A 923 -48.49 24.23 -0.36
N VAL A 924 -48.57 23.23 -1.23
CA VAL A 924 -47.58 23.02 -2.30
C VAL A 924 -47.66 24.14 -3.33
N ILE A 925 -48.86 24.58 -3.73
CA ILE A 925 -49.04 25.73 -4.62
C ILE A 925 -48.48 27.01 -4.00
N ASN A 926 -48.77 27.25 -2.72
CA ASN A 926 -48.25 28.42 -2.02
C ASN A 926 -46.72 28.41 -1.89
N ALA A 927 -46.08 27.25 -1.88
CA ALA A 927 -44.63 27.13 -1.90
C ALA A 927 -44.04 27.29 -3.31
N ILE A 928 -44.80 26.96 -4.36
CA ILE A 928 -44.43 27.19 -5.77
C ILE A 928 -44.49 28.68 -6.11
N ARG A 929 -45.50 29.39 -5.59
CA ARG A 929 -45.61 30.85 -5.66
C ARG A 929 -44.47 31.49 -4.88
#